data_AF-A0A418MQV9-F1
#
_entry.id   AF-A0A418MQV9-F1
#
_cell.length_a   1.000
_cell.length_b   1.000
_cell.length_c   1.000
_cell.angle_alpha   90.00
_cell.angle_beta   90.00
_cell.angle_gamma   90.00
#
_symmetry.space_group_name_H-M   'P 1'
#
loop_
_entity.id
_entity.type
_entity.pdbx_description
1 polymer ?
#
loop_
_entity_poly.entity_id
_entity_poly.type
_entity_poly.pdbx_seq_one_letter_code
_entity_poly.pdbx_strand_id
1 'polypeptide(L)'
;MSARSREAMIGRAHPTGLLAAEVERAAASHGGLVLVTGEPGIGKTTLVTAAADEARRQGALVLGAACWDSASAPGYWPWFQVLRGLRRSPDDWAVARDTAEPALTLLHGKPSALTRHGAESPTDVGDPAEQEAFGLYDAVTTALVAVSQRRPVVVLLEDLHWADAESMRLLQFVAQHTWFERLLFVGTYRDAEVEAGEHPLRPLLMSLVAKATTITLGGLSRDDVGVLMARTTGAEPTAEIVDDVHRRTGGNPFFVEQTARLWHIDGKVSSIAPGVREVVRKRLDHLPAAVVDALRVAAVLGREFHGAVLAAGAGLPPGRVDQLLDVAVGARLVLGHGDGRYAFAHDLVRETLYDGLAADDRREHHATVVRAVDEHAALADRLIPADLARHAWLAGDRLDAYRRANLLQAAARDASCRLAIEESAVHLRRALVVSRDETQRVRIMIELADRLFHTGDRAEARQLLAETTVQALAVDEPALLARFALSVHRHCQLNARLSIDTEALVREAYRRLIGEPAADAAIDTLEAGLIAATEELARRERDDEALSLSLWARHDSHWGLGTAADRVALTAELRDLARRGADQETELWATSLRWVALLEIGDPRYLDEHTAFVTAGRRTGKPRHQMGAEIDNGIVSAFRGDFAAADSCYFRLSGLDEWEHEDHLFMGHHLRWALELLRGRFAEAQALLDGLDPAEHQFLDLLHAVTAAERGDHATAARTVARLEAAGTTYPTPISPLWLRLRAQATVADPTRCAAVRQALLPYRGQWLVAMFGCDVSGPVDHWLAVVDAAEQRWDDAVAGFSAARANADRMGSRPWSLLARTALADALTARDRPGDAATAAALRAEAEPEARALDLRQVLARLAETSLGPASPSTHGSRPLSSSGSGSSSGSASSSGSGSPPWSGSSSGSSSGSGSPSLLPSGSGLAEVAGGAAGPAGSASVTTAPDRPVVGDPSVVGDPSAVGGPLVVGDPSAVGGPVNGVQPVVGRSVGAAPAAYEFCRDGAVWRLTYAGTTAYLPDAKGLNDLRLLLGRPGVDVPAVELLDPAAGPQLVAARRLGGDEILDDEAKLRYRRHLARLDDEIDRAATRADEAKVAALDAERRALLDQLRSAAGLAGRTRRLGDEAERARKTVTARIRDTLRRLDQRHPALAAHLRETVSTGAACRYLPATPVTWQL
;
A
#
# COMPACT_ATOMS: atom_id res chain seq x y z
N MET A 1 28.38 29.46 2.36
CA MET A 1 27.24 30.19 1.76
C MET A 1 26.08 30.30 2.76
N SER A 2 26.13 31.24 3.72
CA SER A 2 25.34 31.20 4.98
C SER A 2 24.38 32.39 5.20
N ALA A 3 23.92 33.11 4.16
CA ALA A 3 23.12 34.32 4.37
C ALA A 3 21.88 34.51 3.47
N ARG A 4 21.55 33.57 2.56
CA ARG A 4 20.37 33.71 1.67
C ARG A 4 19.06 33.15 2.25
N SER A 5 19.08 32.52 3.41
CA SER A 5 17.93 31.77 3.98
C SER A 5 17.27 32.40 5.22
N ARG A 6 17.54 33.69 5.51
CA ARG A 6 16.74 34.51 6.42
C ARG A 6 16.15 35.71 5.69
N GLU A 7 15.30 35.48 4.70
CA GLU A 7 14.35 36.52 4.33
C GLU A 7 13.34 36.62 5.47
N ALA A 8 13.52 37.58 6.37
CA ALA A 8 12.61 37.79 7.49
C ALA A 8 11.19 38.05 6.95
N MET A 9 10.23 37.20 7.31
CA MET A 9 8.82 37.42 6.98
C MET A 9 8.35 38.70 7.68
N ILE A 10 8.02 39.72 6.88
CA ILE A 10 7.62 41.05 7.35
C ILE A 10 6.35 40.93 8.19
N GLY A 11 6.34 41.50 9.41
CA GLY A 11 5.18 41.50 10.31
C GLY A 11 4.67 40.13 10.79
N ARG A 12 5.39 39.03 10.55
CA ARG A 12 4.93 37.67 10.89
C ARG A 12 5.71 37.00 12.03
N ALA A 13 6.45 37.75 12.83
CA ALA A 13 7.26 37.20 13.93
C ALA A 13 6.43 36.36 14.92
N HIS A 14 5.25 36.84 15.32
CA HIS A 14 4.38 36.13 16.26
C HIS A 14 3.75 34.86 15.66
N PRO A 15 3.06 34.88 14.50
CA PRO A 15 2.57 33.66 13.85
C PRO A 15 3.67 32.63 13.55
N THR A 16 4.85 33.09 13.11
CA THR A 16 6.01 32.23 12.85
C THR A 16 6.52 31.59 14.14
N GLY A 17 6.59 32.37 15.23
CA GLY A 17 6.99 31.86 16.54
C GLY A 17 6.01 30.82 17.11
N LEU A 18 4.70 31.03 16.94
CA LEU A 18 3.69 30.05 17.37
C LEU A 18 3.80 28.74 16.59
N LEU A 19 3.87 28.80 15.26
CA LEU A 19 3.97 27.60 14.44
C LEU A 19 5.31 26.87 14.66
N ALA A 20 6.41 27.62 14.85
CA ALA A 20 7.70 27.05 15.21
C ALA A 20 7.68 26.35 16.58
N ALA A 21 7.01 26.92 17.58
CA ALA A 21 6.85 26.30 18.89
C ALA A 21 6.05 24.99 18.81
N GLU A 22 5.02 24.92 17.96
CA GLU A 22 4.26 23.68 17.73
C GLU A 22 5.08 22.62 17.00
N VAL A 23 5.92 23.01 16.03
CA VAL A 23 6.89 22.12 15.37
C VAL A 23 7.92 21.59 16.37
N GLU A 24 8.50 22.46 17.21
CA GLU A 24 9.47 22.07 18.24
C GLU A 24 8.84 21.13 19.27
N ARG A 25 7.59 21.39 19.67
CA ARG A 25 6.83 20.54 20.59
C ARG A 25 6.57 19.16 19.99
N ALA A 26 6.15 19.11 18.72
CA ALA A 26 5.98 17.85 17.99
C ALA A 26 7.30 17.08 17.83
N ALA A 27 8.41 17.82 17.65
CA ALA A 27 9.73 17.23 17.55
C ALA A 27 10.19 16.60 18.87
N ALA A 28 9.93 17.26 20.00
CA ALA A 28 10.42 16.89 21.32
C ALA A 28 9.54 15.86 22.05
N SER A 29 8.20 15.96 21.97
CA SER A 29 7.32 15.14 22.80
C SER A 29 6.07 14.65 22.09
N HIS A 30 5.18 15.56 21.72
CA HIS A 30 3.88 15.25 21.12
C HIS A 30 3.42 16.43 20.27
N GLY A 31 2.68 16.16 19.20
CA GLY A 31 2.15 17.17 18.30
C GLY A 31 0.69 17.52 18.62
N GLY A 32 -0.11 17.82 17.60
CA GLY A 32 -1.47 18.33 17.74
C GLY A 32 -2.04 18.81 16.42
N LEU A 33 -3.09 19.62 16.48
CA LEU A 33 -3.70 20.24 15.30
C LEU A 33 -3.50 21.75 15.35
N VAL A 34 -2.94 22.32 14.30
CA VAL A 34 -2.81 23.76 14.08
C VAL A 34 -3.66 24.13 12.88
N LEU A 35 -4.52 25.12 13.03
CA LEU A 35 -5.31 25.66 11.92
C LEU A 35 -4.86 27.08 11.62
N VAL A 36 -4.36 27.30 10.41
CA VAL A 36 -3.97 28.63 9.93
C VAL A 36 -5.12 29.19 9.10
N THR A 37 -5.73 30.26 9.62
CA THR A 37 -6.87 30.93 8.98
C THR A 37 -6.53 32.35 8.58
N GLY A 38 -7.26 32.85 7.58
CA GLY A 38 -7.23 34.24 7.17
C GLY A 38 -7.64 34.39 5.71
N GLU A 39 -7.72 35.63 5.25
CA GLU A 39 -8.18 35.96 3.91
C GLU A 39 -7.30 35.36 2.78
N PRO A 40 -7.83 35.21 1.55
CA PRO A 40 -7.02 34.91 0.38
C PRO A 40 -5.85 35.90 0.24
N GLY A 41 -4.66 35.39 -0.09
CA GLY A 41 -3.46 36.21 -0.27
C GLY A 41 -2.79 36.73 1.02
N ILE A 42 -3.32 36.41 2.21
CA ILE A 42 -2.81 36.91 3.49
C ILE A 42 -1.43 36.34 3.90
N GLY A 43 -0.95 35.30 3.21
CA GLY A 43 0.35 34.64 3.44
C GLY A 43 0.31 33.29 4.16
N LYS A 44 -0.83 32.58 4.16
CA LYS A 44 -0.99 31.26 4.82
C LYS A 44 0.01 30.21 4.30
N THR A 45 0.04 29.96 2.99
CA THR A 45 0.95 28.98 2.37
C THR A 45 2.42 29.35 2.59
N THR A 46 2.77 30.64 2.55
CA THR A 46 4.14 31.10 2.85
C THR A 46 4.56 30.77 4.28
N LEU A 47 3.68 30.99 5.26
CA LEU A 47 3.93 30.64 6.66
C LEU A 47 4.10 29.13 6.86
N VAL A 48 3.19 28.34 6.27
CA VAL A 48 3.20 26.88 6.40
C VAL A 48 4.40 26.25 5.68
N THR A 49 4.79 26.78 4.51
CA THR A 49 5.99 26.35 3.78
C THR A 49 7.26 26.62 4.60
N ALA A 50 7.37 27.81 5.20
CA ALA A 50 8.52 28.14 6.05
C ALA A 50 8.62 27.21 7.28
N ALA A 51 7.49 26.86 7.89
CA ALA A 51 7.45 25.91 9.00
C ALA A 51 7.76 24.47 8.57
N ALA A 52 7.30 24.05 7.39
CA ALA A 52 7.65 22.75 6.83
C ALA A 52 9.16 22.60 6.59
N ASP A 53 9.81 23.64 6.06
CA ASP A 53 11.25 23.64 5.86
C ASP A 53 12.01 23.57 7.19
N GLU A 54 11.52 24.25 8.23
CA GLU A 54 12.08 24.14 9.56
C GLU A 54 11.88 22.75 10.17
N ALA A 55 10.69 22.17 10.05
CA ALA A 55 10.41 20.81 10.51
C ALA A 55 11.34 19.78 9.85
N ARG A 56 11.58 19.90 8.53
CA ARG A 56 12.55 19.05 7.81
C ARG A 56 13.97 19.20 8.36
N ARG A 57 14.41 20.44 8.65
CA ARG A 57 15.73 20.68 9.27
C ARG A 57 15.85 20.03 10.66
N GLN A 58 14.75 19.93 11.39
CA GLN A 58 14.69 19.26 12.70
C GLN A 58 14.48 17.74 12.60
N GLY A 59 14.56 17.16 11.39
CA GLY A 59 14.45 15.71 11.18
C GLY A 59 13.02 15.17 11.07
N ALA A 60 12.01 16.04 11.04
CA ALA A 60 10.62 15.60 10.88
C ALA A 60 10.36 15.09 9.44
N LEU A 61 9.47 14.11 9.30
CA LEU A 61 8.87 13.74 8.02
C LEU A 61 7.74 14.73 7.73
N VAL A 62 7.79 15.42 6.59
CA VAL A 62 6.75 16.37 6.20
C VAL A 62 5.95 15.82 5.02
N LEU A 63 4.66 15.61 5.23
CA LEU A 63 3.70 15.11 4.26
C LEU A 63 2.76 16.24 3.87
N GLY A 64 2.56 16.48 2.57
CA GLY A 64 1.71 17.57 2.08
C GLY A 64 0.56 17.05 1.22
N ALA A 65 -0.61 17.63 1.39
CA ALA A 65 -1.78 17.41 0.56
C ALA A 65 -2.54 18.71 0.31
N ALA A 66 -3.11 18.87 -0.88
CA ALA A 66 -3.99 19.97 -1.21
C ALA A 66 -5.43 19.46 -1.41
N CYS A 67 -6.39 20.15 -0.80
CA CYS A 67 -7.82 19.96 -1.05
C CYS A 67 -8.20 20.65 -2.37
N TRP A 68 -9.18 20.09 -3.09
CA TRP A 68 -9.51 20.55 -4.43
C TRP A 68 -11.00 20.83 -4.57
N ASP A 69 -11.33 22.04 -5.06
CA ASP A 69 -12.70 22.41 -5.38
C ASP A 69 -13.19 21.65 -6.61
N SER A 70 -13.73 20.46 -6.39
CA SER A 70 -14.65 19.89 -7.37
C SER A 70 -15.53 18.85 -6.70
N ALA A 71 -16.79 18.79 -7.12
CA ALA A 71 -17.67 17.64 -6.89
C ALA A 71 -17.17 16.33 -7.57
N SER A 72 -15.93 16.32 -8.08
CA SER A 72 -15.27 15.24 -8.82
C SER A 72 -13.95 14.77 -8.20
N ALA A 73 -13.53 15.34 -7.07
CA ALA A 73 -12.44 14.80 -6.28
C ALA A 73 -12.92 13.51 -5.60
N PRO A 74 -12.16 12.39 -5.67
CA PRO A 74 -12.51 11.18 -4.92
C PRO A 74 -12.67 11.49 -3.43
N GLY A 75 -13.58 10.78 -2.75
CA GLY A 75 -13.65 10.84 -1.29
C GLY A 75 -12.28 10.55 -0.69
N TYR A 76 -11.92 11.24 0.39
CA TYR A 76 -10.62 11.09 1.06
C TYR A 76 -9.37 11.51 0.24
N TRP A 77 -9.52 12.29 -0.83
CA TRP A 77 -8.40 12.69 -1.71
C TRP A 77 -7.15 13.28 -1.01
N PRO A 78 -7.26 14.13 0.03
CA PRO A 78 -6.09 14.60 0.78
C PRO A 78 -5.34 13.45 1.46
N TRP A 79 -6.05 12.44 1.94
CA TRP A 79 -5.47 11.29 2.64
C TRP A 79 -4.75 10.33 1.69
N PHE A 80 -5.26 10.19 0.46
CA PHE A 80 -4.50 9.55 -0.63
C PHE A 80 -3.14 10.22 -0.86
N GLN A 81 -3.09 11.55 -0.86
CA GLN A 81 -1.83 12.29 -1.04
C GLN A 81 -0.90 12.13 0.15
N VAL A 82 -1.43 12.12 1.39
CA VAL A 82 -0.64 11.88 2.61
C VAL A 82 -0.03 10.48 2.61
N LEU A 83 -0.81 9.44 2.31
CA LEU A 83 -0.31 8.06 2.26
C LEU A 83 0.68 7.88 1.10
N ARG A 84 0.46 8.48 -0.07
CA ARG A 84 1.46 8.52 -1.15
C ARG A 84 2.74 9.24 -0.75
N GLY A 85 2.63 10.33 0.02
CA GLY A 85 3.77 11.04 0.58
C GLY A 85 4.56 10.16 1.54
N LEU A 86 3.87 9.36 2.36
CA LEU A 86 4.48 8.42 3.29
C LEU A 86 5.23 7.30 2.55
N ARG A 87 4.63 6.75 1.49
CA ARG A 87 5.23 5.73 0.60
C ARG A 87 6.53 6.18 -0.07
N ARG A 88 6.70 7.49 -0.31
CA ARG A 88 7.95 8.04 -0.87
C ARG A 88 9.13 8.02 0.11
N SER A 89 8.91 7.63 1.37
CA SER A 89 9.95 7.40 2.37
C SER A 89 9.98 5.90 2.73
N PRO A 90 10.81 5.08 2.04
CA PRO A 90 10.80 3.61 2.19
C PRO A 90 10.96 3.14 3.63
N ASP A 91 11.85 3.79 4.38
CA ASP A 91 12.10 3.47 5.79
C ASP A 91 10.87 3.73 6.66
N ASP A 92 10.19 4.85 6.45
CA ASP A 92 9.01 5.23 7.23
C ASP A 92 7.79 4.37 6.82
N TRP A 93 7.66 4.08 5.53
CA TRP A 93 6.62 3.20 5.00
C TRP A 93 6.70 1.78 5.55
N ALA A 94 7.91 1.20 5.64
CA ALA A 94 8.11 -0.14 6.19
C ALA A 94 7.55 -0.31 7.62
N VAL A 95 7.43 0.78 8.38
CA VAL A 95 6.87 0.77 9.74
C VAL A 95 5.36 1.00 9.77
N ALA A 96 4.83 1.71 8.79
CA ALA A 96 3.40 1.96 8.66
C ALA A 96 2.66 0.86 7.89
N ARG A 97 3.35 0.10 7.04
CA ARG A 97 2.79 -0.75 6.00
C ARG A 97 1.63 -1.65 6.47
N ASP A 98 1.90 -2.54 7.43
CA ASP A 98 0.91 -3.52 7.94
C ASP A 98 -0.37 -2.85 8.47
N THR A 99 -0.26 -1.58 8.89
CA THR A 99 -1.37 -0.80 9.47
C THR A 99 -2.00 0.16 8.48
N ALA A 100 -1.28 0.57 7.43
CA ALA A 100 -1.75 1.44 6.35
C ALA A 100 -2.46 0.66 5.24
N GLU A 101 -2.15 -0.62 5.08
CA GLU A 101 -2.68 -1.50 4.05
C GLU A 101 -4.22 -1.71 4.14
N PRO A 102 -4.82 -1.88 5.34
CA PRO A 102 -6.28 -1.86 5.48
C PRO A 102 -6.91 -0.50 5.10
N ALA A 103 -6.24 0.61 5.44
CA ALA A 103 -6.70 1.95 5.06
C ALA A 103 -6.67 2.14 3.53
N LEU A 104 -5.60 1.71 2.86
CA LEU A 104 -5.51 1.77 1.41
C LEU A 104 -6.62 0.92 0.77
N THR A 105 -6.84 -0.30 1.26
CA THR A 105 -7.91 -1.20 0.81
C THR A 105 -9.29 -0.54 0.88
N LEU A 106 -9.60 0.15 1.99
CA LEU A 106 -10.88 0.82 2.21
C LEU A 106 -11.01 2.15 1.46
N LEU A 107 -9.93 2.94 1.34
CA LEU A 107 -9.87 4.16 0.50
C LEU A 107 -10.08 3.83 -0.98
N HIS A 108 -9.70 2.63 -1.41
CA HIS A 108 -9.91 2.11 -2.76
C HIS A 108 -11.34 1.63 -3.03
N GLY A 109 -12.25 1.67 -2.04
CA GLY A 109 -13.67 1.30 -2.21
C GLY A 109 -13.97 -0.21 -2.16
N LYS A 110 -13.07 -1.04 -1.60
CA LYS A 110 -13.31 -2.48 -1.41
C LYS A 110 -14.12 -2.72 -0.13
N PRO A 111 -15.41 -3.15 -0.20
CA PRO A 111 -16.11 -3.64 0.98
C PRO A 111 -15.35 -4.83 1.57
N SER A 112 -14.89 -4.68 2.81
CA SER A 112 -14.10 -5.71 3.52
C SER A 112 -14.80 -7.07 3.46
N ALA A 113 -14.09 -8.06 2.89
CA ALA A 113 -14.54 -9.45 2.75
C ALA A 113 -14.70 -10.19 4.11
N LEU A 114 -14.54 -9.52 5.25
CA LEU A 114 -14.68 -10.08 6.59
C LEU A 114 -16.15 -10.24 7.07
N THR A 115 -17.15 -9.80 6.30
CA THR A 115 -18.57 -9.95 6.69
C THR A 115 -19.30 -11.14 6.09
N ARG A 116 -18.64 -12.00 5.31
CA ARG A 116 -19.26 -13.23 4.80
C ARG A 116 -18.47 -14.42 5.24
N HIS A 117 -18.67 -14.90 6.48
CA HIS A 117 -18.71 -16.32 6.84
C HIS A 117 -19.50 -16.50 8.17
N GLY A 118 -20.80 -16.76 8.04
CA GLY A 118 -21.62 -17.63 8.91
C GLY A 118 -21.80 -17.29 10.40
N ALA A 119 -22.95 -16.67 10.74
CA ALA A 119 -23.82 -17.11 11.85
C ALA A 119 -25.19 -16.42 11.75
N GLU A 120 -26.25 -17.21 11.68
CA GLU A 120 -27.64 -16.76 11.86
C GLU A 120 -27.84 -16.21 13.29
N SER A 121 -28.19 -14.93 13.42
CA SER A 121 -29.06 -14.31 14.46
C SER A 121 -29.08 -12.78 14.29
N PRO A 122 -30.25 -12.12 14.19
CA PRO A 122 -30.32 -10.67 14.13
C PRO A 122 -30.42 -10.08 15.54
N THR A 123 -29.31 -9.58 16.07
CA THR A 123 -29.34 -8.67 17.23
C THR A 123 -28.33 -7.54 17.05
N ASP A 124 -28.87 -6.34 16.77
CA ASP A 124 -28.33 -5.00 17.07
C ASP A 124 -26.81 -4.80 16.90
N VAL A 125 -26.37 -4.67 15.66
CA VAL A 125 -25.02 -4.16 15.32
C VAL A 125 -25.20 -3.12 14.20
N GLY A 126 -24.63 -1.93 14.39
CA GLY A 126 -24.87 -0.72 13.59
C GLY A 126 -24.54 -0.81 12.10
N ASP A 127 -24.77 0.30 11.39
CA ASP A 127 -24.65 0.42 9.93
C ASP A 127 -23.28 -0.07 9.42
N PRO A 128 -23.23 -1.06 8.50
CA PRO A 128 -21.99 -1.57 7.91
C PRO A 128 -21.08 -0.46 7.34
N ALA A 129 -21.65 0.63 6.82
CA ALA A 129 -20.89 1.76 6.29
C ALA A 129 -20.12 2.52 7.39
N GLU A 130 -20.67 2.60 8.61
CA GLU A 130 -20.01 3.24 9.75
C GLU A 130 -18.83 2.40 10.28
N GLN A 131 -18.95 1.07 10.22
CA GLN A 131 -17.87 0.16 10.61
C GLN A 131 -16.70 0.18 9.62
N GLU A 132 -17.01 0.30 8.33
CA GLU A 132 -16.01 0.42 7.27
C GLU A 132 -15.25 1.76 7.36
N ALA A 133 -15.96 2.87 7.55
CA ALA A 133 -15.34 4.18 7.79
C ALA A 133 -14.45 4.16 9.05
N PHE A 134 -14.90 3.52 10.13
CA PHE A 134 -14.09 3.40 11.35
C PHE A 134 -12.80 2.60 11.12
N GLY A 135 -12.87 1.48 10.40
CA GLY A 135 -11.70 0.67 10.06
C GLY A 135 -10.66 1.46 9.25
N LEU A 136 -11.12 2.29 8.31
CA LEU A 136 -10.26 3.21 7.58
C LEU A 136 -9.59 4.22 8.52
N TYR A 137 -10.39 4.83 9.41
CA TYR A 137 -9.90 5.88 10.29
C TYR A 137 -8.84 5.36 11.25
N ASP A 138 -9.06 4.16 11.80
CA ASP A 138 -8.13 3.47 12.69
C ASP A 138 -6.83 3.11 11.97
N ALA A 139 -6.92 2.60 10.73
CA ALA A 139 -5.76 2.21 9.94
C ALA A 139 -4.87 3.41 9.54
N VAL A 140 -5.45 4.51 9.04
CA VAL A 140 -4.70 5.74 8.73
C VAL A 140 -4.05 6.31 9.99
N THR A 141 -4.79 6.32 11.11
CA THR A 141 -4.27 6.79 12.39
C THR A 141 -3.08 5.94 12.83
N THR A 142 -3.23 4.61 12.83
CA THR A 142 -2.20 3.68 13.28
C THR A 142 -0.93 3.78 12.42
N ALA A 143 -1.08 3.91 11.11
CA ALA A 143 0.03 4.11 10.18
C ALA A 143 0.86 5.36 10.50
N LEU A 144 0.20 6.50 10.70
CA LEU A 144 0.87 7.75 11.05
C LEU A 144 1.51 7.67 12.44
N VAL A 145 0.85 7.01 13.40
CA VAL A 145 1.38 6.79 14.75
C VAL A 145 2.65 5.95 14.71
N ALA A 146 2.65 4.85 13.97
CA ALA A 146 3.80 3.96 13.85
C ALA A 146 5.05 4.70 13.37
N VAL A 147 4.90 5.60 12.39
CA VAL A 147 6.01 6.41 11.86
C VAL A 147 6.44 7.47 12.87
N SER A 148 5.49 8.09 13.56
CA SER A 148 5.76 9.13 14.56
C SER A 148 6.62 8.65 15.72
N GLN A 149 6.60 7.34 16.01
CA GLN A 149 7.44 6.72 17.02
C GLN A 149 8.93 6.72 16.63
N ARG A 150 9.26 6.77 15.34
CA ARG A 150 10.64 6.84 14.85
C ARG A 150 11.14 8.27 14.75
N ARG A 151 10.39 9.13 14.11
CA ARG A 151 10.73 10.53 13.88
C ARG A 151 9.45 11.37 13.92
N PRO A 152 9.53 12.67 14.24
CA PRO A 152 8.36 13.53 14.21
C PRO A 152 7.73 13.56 12.82
N VAL A 153 6.40 13.63 12.76
CA VAL A 153 5.66 13.69 11.49
C VAL A 153 4.82 14.96 11.48
N VAL A 154 4.92 15.72 10.39
CA VAL A 154 4.11 16.92 10.14
C VAL A 154 3.29 16.71 8.88
N VAL A 155 1.96 16.79 9.00
CA VAL A 155 1.02 16.66 7.90
C VAL A 155 0.43 18.03 7.58
N LEU A 156 0.67 18.52 6.37
CA LEU A 156 0.14 19.79 5.86
C LEU A 156 -1.07 19.50 4.97
N LEU A 157 -2.23 20.05 5.34
CA LEU A 157 -3.46 19.97 4.55
C LEU A 157 -3.85 21.38 4.11
N GLU A 158 -3.61 21.69 2.84
CA GLU A 158 -3.90 23.02 2.29
C GLU A 158 -5.35 23.13 1.79
N ASP A 159 -5.95 24.29 2.05
CA ASP A 159 -7.28 24.70 1.59
C ASP A 159 -8.43 23.78 2.03
N LEU A 160 -8.49 23.43 3.32
CA LEU A 160 -9.49 22.53 3.94
C LEU A 160 -10.96 22.89 3.69
N HIS A 161 -11.26 24.13 3.28
CA HIS A 161 -12.62 24.56 2.91
C HIS A 161 -13.12 23.84 1.64
N TRP A 162 -12.21 23.34 0.81
CA TRP A 162 -12.49 22.52 -0.38
C TRP A 162 -12.44 21.00 -0.12
N ALA A 163 -12.28 20.55 1.13
CA ALA A 163 -12.28 19.12 1.45
C ALA A 163 -13.68 18.51 1.34
N ASP A 164 -13.78 17.20 1.09
CA ASP A 164 -15.03 16.50 1.27
C ASP A 164 -15.34 16.25 2.77
N ALA A 165 -16.60 15.99 3.10
CA ALA A 165 -17.04 15.78 4.48
C ALA A 165 -16.36 14.57 5.14
N GLU A 166 -16.06 13.52 4.37
CA GLU A 166 -15.43 12.30 4.90
C GLU A 166 -13.96 12.52 5.23
N SER A 167 -13.22 13.23 4.38
CA SER A 167 -11.86 13.72 4.68
C SER A 167 -11.79 14.52 5.98
N MET A 168 -12.80 15.36 6.22
CA MET A 168 -12.88 16.20 7.42
C MET A 168 -13.20 15.38 8.68
N ARG A 169 -14.06 14.35 8.57
CA ARG A 169 -14.33 13.40 9.66
C ARG A 169 -13.09 12.57 10.00
N LEU A 170 -12.34 12.11 9.00
CA LEU A 170 -11.06 11.43 9.22
C LEU A 170 -10.04 12.34 9.93
N LEU A 171 -9.90 13.60 9.51
CA LEU A 171 -9.03 14.57 10.20
C LEU A 171 -9.44 14.74 11.67
N GLN A 172 -10.74 14.85 11.93
CA GLN A 172 -11.28 14.95 13.28
C GLN A 172 -11.01 13.70 14.10
N PHE A 173 -11.07 12.52 13.50
CA PHE A 173 -10.74 11.26 14.15
C PHE A 173 -9.24 11.18 14.49
N VAL A 174 -8.36 11.38 13.50
CA VAL A 174 -6.91 11.25 13.70
C VAL A 174 -6.41 12.28 14.72
N ALA A 175 -6.87 13.53 14.63
CA ALA A 175 -6.50 14.57 15.59
C ALA A 175 -6.93 14.26 17.03
N GLN A 176 -8.00 13.49 17.25
CA GLN A 176 -8.45 13.07 18.58
C GLN A 176 -7.63 11.91 19.15
N HIS A 177 -7.13 11.02 18.30
CA HIS A 177 -6.47 9.78 18.72
C HIS A 177 -4.94 9.89 18.75
N THR A 178 -4.36 11.02 18.32
CA THR A 178 -2.89 11.21 18.19
C THR A 178 -2.30 12.27 19.13
N TRP A 179 -3.04 12.67 20.18
CA TRP A 179 -2.64 13.79 21.06
C TRP A 179 -1.32 13.60 21.83
N PHE A 180 -0.90 12.35 22.06
CA PHE A 180 0.35 12.01 22.75
C PHE A 180 1.47 11.56 21.81
N GLU A 181 1.21 11.63 20.51
CA GLU A 181 2.10 11.13 19.47
C GLU A 181 2.89 12.29 18.88
N ARG A 182 4.07 12.03 18.29
CA ARG A 182 4.91 13.06 17.66
C ARG A 182 4.37 13.46 16.29
N LEU A 183 3.07 13.76 16.23
CA LEU A 183 2.26 14.02 15.03
C LEU A 183 1.63 15.41 15.05
N LEU A 184 2.03 16.27 14.12
CA LEU A 184 1.48 17.62 13.95
C LEU A 184 0.69 17.73 12.65
N PHE A 185 -0.60 18.02 12.75
CA PHE A 185 -1.44 18.39 11.61
C PHE A 185 -1.47 19.91 11.49
N VAL A 186 -1.22 20.44 10.29
CA VAL A 186 -1.34 21.86 9.97
C VAL A 186 -2.32 22.01 8.83
N GLY A 187 -3.51 22.52 9.14
CA GLY A 187 -4.56 22.80 8.16
C GLY A 187 -4.58 24.27 7.77
N THR A 188 -4.70 24.61 6.48
CA THR A 188 -5.00 25.98 6.06
C THR A 188 -6.45 26.06 5.59
N TYR A 189 -7.16 27.13 5.98
CA TYR A 189 -8.50 27.40 5.46
C TYR A 189 -8.79 28.90 5.37
N ARG A 190 -9.89 29.24 4.69
CA ARG A 190 -10.38 30.61 4.51
C ARG A 190 -11.61 30.78 5.41
N ASP A 191 -11.51 31.62 6.43
CA ASP A 191 -12.58 31.92 7.39
C ASP A 191 -13.82 32.52 6.70
N ALA A 192 -13.63 33.53 5.85
CA ALA A 192 -14.72 34.19 5.15
C ALA A 192 -15.58 33.25 4.28
N GLU A 193 -14.98 32.23 3.66
CA GLU A 193 -15.70 31.28 2.80
C GLU A 193 -16.57 30.29 3.61
N VAL A 194 -16.16 29.99 4.84
CA VAL A 194 -16.90 29.10 5.75
C VAL A 194 -17.95 29.86 6.55
N GLU A 195 -17.71 31.14 6.85
CA GLU A 195 -18.61 32.00 7.61
C GLU A 195 -19.73 32.63 6.76
N ALA A 196 -19.55 32.78 5.45
CA ALA A 196 -20.47 33.46 4.52
C ALA A 196 -21.82 32.75 4.23
N GLY A 197 -22.16 31.66 4.93
CA GLY A 197 -23.45 30.97 4.78
C GLY A 197 -23.57 29.68 5.61
N GLU A 198 -24.59 28.87 5.30
CA GLU A 198 -24.72 27.47 5.76
C GLU A 198 -23.77 26.55 4.99
N HIS A 199 -22.45 26.80 5.08
CA HIS A 199 -21.46 25.95 4.42
C HIS A 199 -21.53 24.51 4.99
N PRO A 200 -21.65 23.45 4.15
CA PRO A 200 -21.86 22.07 4.62
C PRO A 200 -20.80 21.55 5.61
N LEU A 201 -19.56 22.00 5.46
CA LEU A 201 -18.44 21.61 6.33
C LEU A 201 -18.31 22.45 7.62
N ARG A 202 -19.09 23.52 7.77
CA ARG A 202 -18.98 24.45 8.91
C ARG A 202 -19.07 23.73 10.26
N PRO A 203 -20.00 22.79 10.51
CA PRO A 203 -20.06 22.08 11.78
C PRO A 203 -18.79 21.26 12.08
N LEU A 204 -18.25 20.57 11.06
CA LEU A 204 -17.04 19.75 11.19
C LEU A 204 -15.81 20.62 11.45
N LEU A 205 -15.66 21.72 10.71
CA LEU A 205 -14.54 22.64 10.86
C LEU A 205 -14.58 23.35 12.22
N MET A 206 -15.74 23.80 12.69
CA MET A 206 -15.88 24.42 14.02
C MET A 206 -15.55 23.45 15.16
N SER A 207 -15.83 22.14 14.98
CA SER A 207 -15.42 21.11 15.93
C SER A 207 -13.90 20.95 16.01
N LEU A 208 -13.20 21.09 14.88
CA LEU A 208 -11.74 21.07 14.82
C LEU A 208 -11.13 22.33 15.43
N VAL A 209 -11.69 23.51 15.14
CA VAL A 209 -11.24 24.81 15.71
C VAL A 209 -11.26 24.78 17.23
N ALA A 210 -12.26 24.14 17.85
CA ALA A 210 -12.33 24.00 19.31
C ALA A 210 -11.19 23.15 19.92
N LYS A 211 -10.50 22.34 19.11
CA LYS A 211 -9.44 21.40 19.53
C LYS A 211 -8.06 21.77 18.97
N ALA A 212 -7.98 22.78 18.09
CA ALA A 212 -6.77 23.19 17.41
C ALA A 212 -6.15 24.45 18.02
N THR A 213 -4.82 24.59 17.90
CA THR A 213 -4.17 25.89 18.02
C THR A 213 -4.48 26.68 16.75
N THR A 214 -5.36 27.67 16.83
CA THR A 214 -5.72 28.49 15.67
C THR A 214 -4.80 29.70 15.54
N ILE A 215 -4.13 29.81 14.41
CA ILE A 215 -3.29 30.97 14.04
C ILE A 215 -4.06 31.79 13.01
N THR A 216 -4.67 32.88 13.46
CA THR A 216 -5.34 33.83 12.58
C THR A 216 -4.33 34.82 12.02
N LEU A 217 -4.20 34.86 10.70
CA LEU A 217 -3.41 35.86 10.01
C LEU A 217 -4.27 37.09 9.73
N GLY A 218 -4.03 38.15 10.49
CA GLY A 218 -4.53 39.49 10.19
C GLY A 218 -3.67 40.19 9.14
N GLY A 219 -4.08 41.40 8.75
CA GLY A 219 -3.24 42.29 7.96
C GLY A 219 -1.96 42.69 8.68
N LEU A 220 -0.96 43.07 7.91
CA LEU A 220 0.29 43.69 8.36
C LEU A 220 0.02 45.03 9.03
N SER A 221 0.85 45.35 10.03
CA SER A 221 0.83 46.67 10.66
C SER A 221 1.18 47.77 9.66
N ARG A 222 0.84 49.02 9.98
CA ARG A 222 1.22 50.19 9.20
C ARG A 222 2.71 50.21 8.85
N ASP A 223 3.56 49.93 9.83
CA ASP A 223 5.01 49.98 9.64
C ASP A 223 5.49 48.83 8.75
N ASP A 224 4.93 47.63 8.94
CA ASP A 224 5.18 46.45 8.08
C ASP A 224 4.68 46.66 6.65
N VAL A 225 3.57 47.38 6.46
CA VAL A 225 3.08 47.82 5.15
C VAL A 225 4.12 48.72 4.49
N GLY A 226 4.67 49.70 5.20
CA GLY A 226 5.74 50.56 4.70
C GLY A 226 6.97 49.78 4.24
N VAL A 227 7.41 48.81 5.05
CA VAL A 227 8.53 47.91 4.73
C VAL A 227 8.21 47.06 3.48
N LEU A 228 7.01 46.50 3.40
CA LEU A 228 6.58 45.69 2.26
C LEU A 228 6.47 46.53 0.98
N MET A 229 5.94 47.75 1.06
CA MET A 229 5.86 48.69 -0.06
C MET A 229 7.25 49.09 -0.57
N ALA A 230 8.17 49.42 0.35
CA ALA A 230 9.55 49.75 0.02
C ALA A 230 10.28 48.58 -0.65
N ARG A 231 10.12 47.36 -0.11
CA ARG A 231 10.65 46.14 -0.72
C ARG A 231 10.06 45.87 -2.11
N THR A 232 8.78 46.16 -2.30
CA THR A 232 8.05 45.86 -3.54
C THR A 232 8.39 46.81 -4.69
N THR A 233 8.55 48.09 -4.37
CA THR A 233 8.76 49.19 -5.34
C THR A 233 10.22 49.62 -5.46
N GLY A 234 11.07 49.27 -4.49
CA GLY A 234 12.46 49.71 -4.40
C GLY A 234 12.64 51.17 -3.95
N ALA A 235 11.57 51.85 -3.55
CA ALA A 235 11.58 53.25 -3.10
C ALA A 235 10.79 53.40 -1.79
N GLU A 236 11.24 54.27 -0.88
CA GLU A 236 10.54 54.51 0.38
C GLU A 236 9.25 55.32 0.18
N PRO A 237 8.07 54.78 0.52
CA PRO A 237 6.81 55.53 0.45
C PRO A 237 6.72 56.56 1.59
N THR A 238 6.07 57.70 1.34
CA THR A 238 5.81 58.68 2.41
C THR A 238 4.80 58.13 3.42
N ALA A 239 4.84 58.66 4.64
CA ALA A 239 3.91 58.28 5.72
C ALA A 239 2.44 58.39 5.30
N GLU A 240 2.06 59.43 4.57
CA GLU A 240 0.69 59.65 4.07
C GLU A 240 0.23 58.53 3.11
N ILE A 241 1.15 58.03 2.27
CA ILE A 241 0.85 56.96 1.32
C ILE A 241 0.73 55.63 2.06
N VAL A 242 1.62 55.34 3.02
CA VAL A 242 1.53 54.15 3.87
C VAL A 242 0.20 54.15 4.64
N ASP A 243 -0.23 55.30 5.15
CA ASP A 243 -1.52 55.45 5.84
C ASP A 243 -2.72 55.17 4.95
N ASP A 244 -2.71 55.67 3.71
CA ASP A 244 -3.82 55.44 2.78
C ASP A 244 -3.83 53.99 2.26
N VAL A 245 -2.67 53.40 1.99
CA VAL A 245 -2.56 51.98 1.60
C VAL A 245 -2.96 51.06 2.75
N HIS A 246 -2.43 51.25 3.96
CA HIS A 246 -2.82 50.45 5.13
C HIS A 246 -4.33 50.56 5.40
N ARG A 247 -4.91 51.77 5.35
CA ARG A 247 -6.36 51.99 5.56
C ARG A 247 -7.22 51.24 4.55
N ARG A 248 -6.82 51.18 3.28
CA ARG A 248 -7.66 50.60 2.21
C ARG A 248 -7.41 49.12 1.94
N THR A 249 -6.22 48.63 2.25
CA THR A 249 -5.84 47.22 2.07
C THR A 249 -6.09 46.39 3.32
N GLY A 250 -6.37 47.04 4.46
CA GLY A 250 -6.42 46.39 5.77
C GLY A 250 -5.12 45.72 6.15
N GLY A 251 -3.99 46.05 5.49
CA GLY A 251 -2.69 45.43 5.69
C GLY A 251 -2.48 44.08 5.03
N ASN A 252 -3.41 43.53 4.23
CA ASN A 252 -3.19 42.23 3.60
C ASN A 252 -1.95 42.27 2.68
N PRO A 253 -0.92 41.42 2.88
CA PRO A 253 0.33 41.48 2.11
C PRO A 253 0.12 41.50 0.61
N PHE A 254 -0.77 40.64 0.08
CA PHE A 254 -1.07 40.63 -1.35
C PHE A 254 -1.61 41.98 -1.81
N PHE A 255 -2.61 42.55 -1.11
CA PHE A 255 -3.18 43.86 -1.45
C PHE A 255 -2.18 45.00 -1.36
N VAL A 256 -1.33 44.98 -0.33
CA VAL A 256 -0.30 45.98 -0.10
C VAL A 256 0.68 45.97 -1.27
N GLU A 257 1.16 44.79 -1.67
CA GLU A 257 2.03 44.66 -2.83
C GLU A 257 1.33 45.12 -4.12
N GLN A 258 0.07 44.74 -4.33
CA GLN A 258 -0.68 45.14 -5.52
C GLN A 258 -0.88 46.66 -5.59
N THR A 259 -1.16 47.29 -4.45
CA THR A 259 -1.42 48.73 -4.33
C THR A 259 -0.14 49.54 -4.42
N ALA A 260 0.96 49.06 -3.82
CA ALA A 260 2.28 49.68 -3.93
C ALA A 260 2.73 49.78 -5.39
N ARG A 261 2.48 48.72 -6.17
CA ARG A 261 2.79 48.69 -7.61
C ARG A 261 1.98 49.71 -8.42
N LEU A 262 0.68 49.82 -8.15
CA LEU A 262 -0.18 50.80 -8.83
C LEU A 262 0.19 52.24 -8.47
N TRP A 263 0.47 52.51 -7.19
CA TRP A 263 0.96 53.80 -6.74
C TRP A 263 2.28 54.21 -7.42
N HIS A 264 3.23 53.28 -7.54
CA HIS A 264 4.52 53.54 -8.19
C HIS A 264 4.38 53.91 -9.68
N ILE A 265 3.30 53.50 -10.34
CA ILE A 265 3.03 53.79 -11.76
C ILE A 265 2.23 55.10 -11.92
N ASP A 266 1.15 55.30 -11.16
CA ASP A 266 0.18 56.39 -11.40
C ASP A 266 0.29 57.60 -10.44
N GLY A 267 1.09 57.50 -9.37
CA GLY A 267 1.33 58.59 -8.41
C GLY A 267 0.13 59.03 -7.57
N LYS A 268 -1.04 58.36 -7.68
CA LYS A 268 -2.26 58.68 -6.92
C LYS A 268 -2.83 57.45 -6.23
N VAL A 269 -3.21 57.59 -4.96
CA VAL A 269 -3.77 56.49 -4.14
C VAL A 269 -5.31 56.40 -4.26
N SER A 270 -5.98 57.32 -4.96
CA SER A 270 -7.45 57.45 -5.03
C SER A 270 -8.23 56.34 -5.78
N SER A 271 -7.59 55.27 -6.27
CA SER A 271 -8.23 54.26 -7.14
C SER A 271 -8.59 52.91 -6.50
N ILE A 272 -8.38 52.70 -5.20
CA ILE A 272 -8.45 51.38 -4.54
C ILE A 272 -9.91 50.93 -4.24
N ALA A 273 -10.31 49.71 -4.63
CA ALA A 273 -11.61 49.07 -4.34
C ALA A 273 -11.56 48.09 -3.14
N PRO A 274 -12.70 47.79 -2.48
CA PRO A 274 -12.78 46.89 -1.33
C PRO A 274 -12.93 45.41 -1.74
N GLY A 275 -11.83 44.66 -1.91
CA GLY A 275 -11.87 43.19 -2.05
C GLY A 275 -10.82 42.57 -2.99
N VAL A 276 -10.37 41.32 -2.72
CA VAL A 276 -9.16 40.74 -3.37
C VAL A 276 -9.38 40.48 -4.84
N ARG A 277 -10.55 39.91 -5.17
CA ARG A 277 -11.00 39.76 -6.55
C ARG A 277 -11.25 41.10 -7.23
N GLU A 278 -11.63 42.15 -6.50
CA GLU A 278 -11.90 43.47 -7.08
C GLU A 278 -10.64 44.30 -7.32
N VAL A 279 -9.60 44.13 -6.50
CA VAL A 279 -8.26 44.69 -6.76
C VAL A 279 -7.59 43.97 -7.94
N VAL A 280 -7.71 42.64 -8.02
CA VAL A 280 -7.26 41.89 -9.20
C VAL A 280 -8.04 42.34 -10.42
N ARG A 281 -9.38 42.45 -10.34
CA ARG A 281 -10.23 42.95 -11.44
C ARG A 281 -9.83 44.35 -11.88
N LYS A 282 -9.64 45.29 -10.95
CA LYS A 282 -9.14 46.64 -11.27
C LYS A 282 -7.76 46.60 -11.92
N ARG A 283 -6.83 45.75 -11.47
CA ARG A 283 -5.52 45.59 -12.13
C ARG A 283 -5.68 45.08 -13.56
N LEU A 284 -6.60 44.14 -13.78
CA LEU A 284 -6.94 43.65 -15.11
C LEU A 284 -7.59 44.76 -15.96
N ASP A 285 -8.45 45.61 -15.39
CA ASP A 285 -9.10 46.73 -16.09
C ASP A 285 -8.10 47.78 -16.62
N HIS A 286 -6.92 47.89 -16.01
CA HIS A 286 -5.86 48.81 -16.45
C HIS A 286 -4.93 48.16 -17.50
N LEU A 287 -5.09 46.88 -17.80
CA LEU A 287 -4.32 46.20 -18.84
C LEU A 287 -5.05 46.30 -20.19
N PRO A 288 -4.31 46.28 -21.32
CA PRO A 288 -4.93 46.17 -22.62
C PRO A 288 -5.84 44.93 -22.69
N ALA A 289 -7.02 45.06 -23.29
CA ALA A 289 -8.00 43.97 -23.38
C ALA A 289 -7.39 42.67 -23.92
N ALA A 290 -6.51 42.78 -24.94
CA ALA A 290 -5.80 41.63 -25.51
C ALA A 290 -4.91 40.87 -24.50
N VAL A 291 -4.36 41.54 -23.49
CA VAL A 291 -3.58 40.90 -22.41
C VAL A 291 -4.52 40.14 -21.48
N VAL A 292 -5.64 40.75 -21.10
CA VAL A 292 -6.65 40.11 -20.22
C VAL A 292 -7.26 38.89 -20.90
N ASP A 293 -7.57 38.97 -22.19
CA ASP A 293 -8.11 37.85 -22.95
C ASP A 293 -7.10 36.69 -23.07
N ALA A 294 -5.82 36.99 -23.31
CA ALA A 294 -4.77 35.97 -23.24
C ALA A 294 -4.66 35.35 -21.83
N LEU A 295 -4.73 36.15 -20.77
CA LEU A 295 -4.68 35.64 -19.39
C LEU A 295 -5.90 34.80 -19.01
N ARG A 296 -7.09 35.05 -19.58
CA ARG A 296 -8.27 34.20 -19.43
C ARG A 296 -8.05 32.80 -20.02
N VAL A 297 -7.48 32.72 -21.22
CA VAL A 297 -7.10 31.42 -21.82
C VAL A 297 -6.01 30.74 -21.00
N ALA A 298 -5.01 31.50 -20.52
CA ALA A 298 -3.97 30.95 -19.65
C ALA A 298 -4.54 30.39 -18.34
N ALA A 299 -5.59 31.01 -17.79
CA ALA A 299 -6.23 30.55 -16.57
C ALA A 299 -6.89 29.17 -16.71
N VAL A 300 -7.33 28.82 -17.93
CA VAL A 300 -7.88 27.51 -18.29
C VAL A 300 -6.79 26.44 -18.37
N LEU A 301 -5.60 26.80 -18.87
CA LEU A 301 -4.44 25.90 -18.96
C LEU A 301 -3.97 25.44 -17.57
N GLY A 302 -3.99 26.34 -16.58
CA GLY A 302 -3.71 26.00 -15.20
C GLY A 302 -2.80 27.01 -14.51
N ARG A 303 -2.26 26.64 -13.34
CA ARG A 303 -1.34 27.50 -12.59
C ARG A 303 -0.02 27.75 -13.33
N GLU A 304 0.45 26.73 -14.03
CA GLU A 304 1.63 26.74 -14.88
C GLU A 304 1.21 26.40 -16.31
N PHE A 305 1.79 27.08 -17.31
CA PHE A 305 1.42 26.89 -18.70
C PHE A 305 2.58 27.21 -19.65
N HIS A 306 2.49 26.70 -20.88
CA HIS A 306 3.47 26.94 -21.94
C HIS A 306 2.96 28.01 -22.91
N GLY A 307 3.79 29.00 -23.24
CA GLY A 307 3.42 30.12 -24.11
C GLY A 307 2.94 29.67 -25.49
N ALA A 308 3.56 28.64 -26.08
CA ALA A 308 3.12 28.07 -27.37
C ALA A 308 1.70 27.47 -27.32
N VAL A 309 1.31 26.83 -26.20
CA VAL A 309 -0.04 26.26 -26.03
C VAL A 309 -1.04 27.40 -25.84
N LEU A 310 -0.67 28.45 -25.09
CA LEU A 310 -1.47 29.66 -24.96
C LEU A 310 -1.69 30.36 -26.31
N ALA A 311 -0.64 30.47 -27.14
CA ALA A 311 -0.72 31.07 -28.46
C ALA A 311 -1.74 30.35 -29.36
N ALA A 312 -1.67 29.02 -29.40
CA ALA A 312 -2.63 28.23 -30.15
C ALA A 312 -4.04 28.32 -29.55
N GLY A 313 -4.18 28.23 -28.22
CA GLY A 313 -5.46 28.36 -27.53
C GLY A 313 -6.14 29.73 -27.66
N ALA A 314 -5.36 30.78 -27.86
CA ALA A 314 -5.84 32.14 -28.09
C ALA A 314 -6.00 32.50 -29.58
N GLY A 315 -5.57 31.62 -30.50
CA GLY A 315 -5.57 31.91 -31.94
C GLY A 315 -4.62 33.04 -32.35
N LEU A 316 -3.51 33.22 -31.63
CA LEU A 316 -2.55 34.31 -31.86
C LEU A 316 -1.16 33.78 -32.27
N PRO A 317 -0.39 34.52 -33.09
CA PRO A 317 0.99 34.16 -33.38
C PRO A 317 1.85 34.09 -32.08
N PRO A 318 2.79 33.13 -31.94
CA PRO A 318 3.61 32.98 -30.74
C PRO A 318 4.31 34.28 -30.30
N GLY A 319 4.93 35.00 -31.24
CA GLY A 319 5.59 36.27 -30.95
C GLY A 319 4.64 37.38 -30.50
N ARG A 320 3.34 37.31 -30.82
CA ARG A 320 2.33 38.23 -30.28
C ARG A 320 1.96 37.86 -28.84
N VAL A 321 1.86 36.57 -28.54
CA VAL A 321 1.61 36.10 -27.17
C VAL A 321 2.78 36.43 -26.24
N ASP A 322 4.02 36.28 -26.71
CA ASP A 322 5.20 36.68 -25.92
C ASP A 322 5.14 38.17 -25.56
N GLN A 323 4.79 39.05 -26.50
CA GLN A 323 4.59 40.48 -26.21
C GLN A 323 3.49 40.74 -25.17
N LEU A 324 2.39 39.98 -25.21
CA LEU A 324 1.29 40.12 -24.23
C LEU A 324 1.71 39.59 -22.85
N LEU A 325 2.46 38.49 -22.81
CA LEU A 325 3.00 37.91 -21.59
C LEU A 325 4.08 38.80 -20.98
N ASP A 326 4.92 39.48 -21.77
CA ASP A 326 5.89 40.47 -21.28
C ASP A 326 5.19 41.61 -20.53
N VAL A 327 4.04 42.07 -21.04
CA VAL A 327 3.20 43.05 -20.35
C VAL A 327 2.64 42.48 -19.04
N ALA A 328 2.17 41.23 -19.03
CA ALA A 328 1.67 40.56 -17.83
C ALA A 328 2.76 40.28 -16.77
N VAL A 329 3.98 39.97 -17.21
CA VAL A 329 5.19 39.81 -16.38
C VAL A 329 5.62 41.16 -15.81
N GLY A 330 5.62 42.22 -16.63
CA GLY A 330 5.85 43.59 -16.18
C GLY A 330 4.84 44.04 -15.12
N ALA A 331 3.56 43.65 -15.29
CA ALA A 331 2.49 43.87 -14.31
C ALA A 331 2.56 42.95 -13.07
N ARG A 332 3.48 41.96 -13.09
CA ARG A 332 3.69 40.89 -12.10
C ARG A 332 2.43 40.05 -11.83
N LEU A 333 1.63 39.81 -12.86
CA LEU A 333 0.51 38.85 -12.81
C LEU A 333 0.97 37.43 -13.16
N VAL A 334 2.04 37.33 -13.94
CA VAL A 334 2.66 36.10 -14.42
C VAL A 334 4.16 36.16 -14.16
N LEU A 335 4.79 35.01 -13.92
CA LEU A 335 6.22 34.82 -13.74
C LEU A 335 6.76 33.95 -14.88
N GLY A 336 7.80 34.41 -15.56
CA GLY A 336 8.54 33.61 -16.54
C GLY A 336 9.51 32.65 -15.85
N HIS A 337 9.47 31.36 -16.21
CA HIS A 337 10.30 30.31 -15.62
C HIS A 337 11.44 29.85 -16.55
N GLY A 338 11.54 30.42 -17.76
CA GLY A 338 12.45 29.95 -18.80
C GLY A 338 11.81 28.90 -19.71
N ASP A 339 12.46 28.58 -20.84
CA ASP A 339 12.03 27.58 -21.82
C ASP A 339 10.59 27.71 -22.36
N GLY A 340 10.06 28.96 -22.38
CA GLY A 340 8.69 29.25 -22.80
C GLY A 340 7.60 28.87 -21.77
N ARG A 341 7.99 28.54 -20.54
CA ARG A 341 7.08 28.27 -19.42
C ARG A 341 6.81 29.51 -18.57
N TYR A 342 5.56 29.63 -18.16
CA TYR A 342 5.05 30.72 -17.35
C TYR A 342 4.19 30.16 -16.22
N ALA A 343 4.09 30.89 -15.11
CA ALA A 343 3.15 30.57 -14.05
C ALA A 343 2.44 31.83 -13.57
N PHE A 344 1.21 31.71 -13.08
CA PHE A 344 0.57 32.82 -12.39
C PHE A 344 1.36 33.17 -11.13
N ALA A 345 1.64 34.48 -10.93
CA ALA A 345 2.36 34.93 -9.75
C ALA A 345 1.61 34.56 -8.46
N HIS A 346 0.28 34.52 -8.54
CA HIS A 346 -0.60 34.06 -7.46
C HIS A 346 -1.80 33.30 -8.01
N ASP A 347 -2.19 32.23 -7.31
CA ASP A 347 -3.33 31.38 -7.68
C ASP A 347 -4.64 32.16 -7.80
N LEU A 348 -4.82 33.16 -6.94
CA LEU A 348 -6.00 34.01 -6.92
C LEU A 348 -6.19 34.82 -8.20
N VAL A 349 -5.11 35.16 -8.92
CA VAL A 349 -5.21 35.82 -10.22
C VAL A 349 -5.82 34.85 -11.23
N ARG A 350 -5.36 33.60 -11.24
CA ARG A 350 -5.93 32.53 -12.07
C ARG A 350 -7.41 32.29 -11.71
N GLU A 351 -7.71 32.09 -10.43
CA GLU A 351 -9.09 31.88 -9.94
C GLU A 351 -10.00 33.04 -10.37
N THR A 352 -9.57 34.30 -10.17
CA THR A 352 -10.38 35.47 -10.55
C THR A 352 -10.66 35.52 -12.05
N LEU A 353 -9.68 35.16 -12.88
CA LEU A 353 -9.84 35.10 -14.34
C LEU A 353 -10.73 33.93 -14.77
N TYR A 354 -10.54 32.75 -14.16
CA TYR A 354 -11.27 31.53 -14.50
C TYR A 354 -12.73 31.57 -14.01
N ASP A 355 -12.97 32.03 -12.78
CA ASP A 355 -14.31 32.20 -12.20
C ASP A 355 -15.08 33.36 -12.89
N GLY A 356 -14.34 34.31 -13.47
CA GLY A 356 -14.91 35.39 -14.26
C GLY A 356 -15.41 34.97 -15.64
N LEU A 357 -15.10 33.75 -16.10
CA LEU A 357 -15.60 33.18 -17.35
C LEU A 357 -16.99 32.57 -17.16
N ALA A 358 -17.89 32.80 -18.12
CA ALA A 358 -19.15 32.08 -18.14
C ALA A 358 -18.91 30.56 -18.31
N ALA A 359 -19.85 29.73 -17.85
CA ALA A 359 -19.72 28.28 -17.97
C ALA A 359 -19.52 27.80 -19.43
N ASP A 360 -20.19 28.47 -20.38
CA ASP A 360 -20.04 28.20 -21.82
C ASP A 360 -18.67 28.60 -22.37
N ASP A 361 -18.10 29.72 -21.91
CA ASP A 361 -16.78 30.18 -22.32
C ASP A 361 -15.69 29.25 -21.77
N ARG A 362 -15.84 28.79 -20.53
CA ARG A 362 -14.92 27.79 -19.94
C ARG A 362 -14.89 26.51 -20.78
N ARG A 363 -16.06 25.97 -21.13
CA ARG A 363 -16.15 24.79 -22.01
C ARG A 363 -15.50 25.03 -23.37
N GLU A 364 -15.72 26.20 -23.98
CA GLU A 364 -15.12 26.53 -25.27
C GLU A 364 -13.59 26.65 -25.20
N HIS A 365 -13.06 27.30 -24.17
CA HIS A 365 -11.62 27.42 -24.00
C HIS A 365 -10.97 26.06 -23.74
N HIS A 366 -11.58 25.19 -22.93
CA HIS A 366 -11.10 23.81 -22.76
C HIS A 366 -11.12 23.04 -24.09
N ALA A 367 -12.16 23.18 -24.91
CA ALA A 367 -12.24 22.57 -26.23
C ALA A 367 -11.17 23.11 -27.19
N THR A 368 -10.92 24.41 -27.16
CA THR A 368 -9.94 25.09 -28.02
C THR A 368 -8.52 24.60 -27.73
N VAL A 369 -8.17 24.36 -26.46
CA VAL A 369 -6.88 23.76 -26.09
C VAL A 369 -6.69 22.39 -26.73
N VAL A 370 -7.73 21.54 -26.71
CA VAL A 370 -7.67 20.21 -27.34
C VAL A 370 -7.54 20.34 -28.86
N ARG A 371 -8.37 21.17 -29.51
CA ARG A 371 -8.31 21.38 -30.96
C ARG A 371 -6.95 21.94 -31.42
N ALA A 372 -6.36 22.84 -30.63
CA ALA A 372 -5.03 23.37 -30.89
C ALA A 372 -3.94 22.29 -30.91
N VAL A 373 -4.01 21.32 -29.99
CA VAL A 373 -3.10 20.17 -29.95
C VAL A 373 -3.35 19.23 -31.14
N ASP A 374 -4.61 19.04 -31.53
CA ASP A 374 -4.99 18.22 -32.68
C ASP A 374 -4.44 18.81 -34.00
N GLU A 375 -4.44 20.13 -34.13
CA GLU A 375 -3.89 20.83 -35.30
C GLU A 375 -2.35 20.88 -35.32
N HIS A 376 -1.71 20.86 -34.15
CA HIS A 376 -0.26 21.04 -34.01
C HIS A 376 0.35 19.97 -33.10
N ALA A 377 0.72 18.82 -33.69
CA ALA A 377 1.27 17.68 -32.95
C ALA A 377 2.48 18.02 -32.04
N ALA A 378 3.31 19.01 -32.40
CA ALA A 378 4.43 19.46 -31.58
C ALA A 378 4.02 20.07 -30.22
N LEU A 379 2.75 20.44 -30.04
CA LEU A 379 2.21 20.89 -28.76
C LEU A 379 1.87 19.73 -27.82
N ALA A 380 1.64 18.52 -28.33
CA ALA A 380 1.33 17.35 -27.53
C ALA A 380 2.47 17.05 -26.54
N ASP A 381 3.73 17.17 -26.97
CA ASP A 381 4.91 16.96 -26.12
C ASP A 381 5.06 18.01 -24.99
N ARG A 382 4.30 19.10 -25.06
CA ARG A 382 4.32 20.18 -24.05
C ARG A 382 3.26 19.99 -22.97
N LEU A 383 2.34 19.04 -23.15
CA LEU A 383 1.26 18.73 -22.22
C LEU A 383 1.37 17.28 -21.79
N ILE A 384 1.16 17.01 -20.50
CA ILE A 384 1.02 15.62 -20.06
C ILE A 384 -0.34 15.07 -20.51
N PRO A 385 -0.44 13.77 -20.86
CA PRO A 385 -1.71 13.17 -21.31
C PRO A 385 -2.88 13.39 -20.34
N ALA A 386 -2.62 13.37 -19.03
CA ALA A 386 -3.62 13.64 -18.00
C ALA A 386 -4.20 15.07 -18.07
N ASP A 387 -3.39 16.07 -18.39
CA ASP A 387 -3.86 17.45 -18.55
C ASP A 387 -4.73 17.59 -19.80
N LEU A 388 -4.31 17.00 -20.91
CA LEU A 388 -5.09 17.01 -22.15
C LEU A 388 -6.44 16.30 -21.97
N ALA A 389 -6.46 15.16 -21.27
CA ALA A 389 -7.68 14.44 -20.92
C ALA A 389 -8.59 15.25 -19.98
N ARG A 390 -8.01 16.01 -19.03
CA ARG A 390 -8.76 16.96 -18.19
C ARG A 390 -9.44 18.05 -19.03
N HIS A 391 -8.71 18.67 -19.97
CA HIS A 391 -9.29 19.64 -20.91
C HIS A 391 -10.42 19.00 -21.72
N ALA A 392 -10.23 17.78 -22.22
CA ALA A 392 -11.25 17.05 -22.97
C ALA A 392 -12.52 16.76 -22.13
N TRP A 393 -12.35 16.36 -20.87
CA TRP A 393 -13.45 16.12 -19.94
C TRP A 393 -14.25 17.39 -19.65
N LEU A 394 -13.55 18.49 -19.30
CA LEU A 394 -14.17 19.77 -18.94
C LEU A 394 -14.80 20.51 -20.12
N ALA A 395 -14.33 20.26 -21.34
CA ALA A 395 -14.95 20.78 -22.56
C ALA A 395 -16.38 20.25 -22.76
N GLY A 396 -16.71 19.09 -22.19
CA GLY A 396 -18.04 18.51 -22.30
C GLY A 396 -18.45 18.24 -23.76
N ASP A 397 -19.66 18.66 -24.13
CA ASP A 397 -20.24 18.49 -25.46
C ASP A 397 -19.65 19.38 -26.55
N ARG A 398 -18.72 20.30 -26.20
CA ARG A 398 -17.96 21.11 -27.18
C ARG A 398 -16.92 20.30 -27.95
N LEU A 399 -16.61 19.10 -27.47
CA LEU A 399 -15.77 18.14 -28.18
C LEU A 399 -16.58 16.87 -28.48
N ASP A 400 -16.26 16.29 -29.62
CA ASP A 400 -16.80 14.99 -30.00
C ASP A 400 -16.55 13.93 -28.91
N ALA A 401 -17.57 13.08 -28.68
CA ALA A 401 -17.54 12.07 -27.63
C ALA A 401 -16.43 11.04 -27.83
N TYR A 402 -16.20 10.62 -29.08
CA TYR A 402 -15.17 9.65 -29.42
C TYR A 402 -13.77 10.21 -29.16
N ARG A 403 -13.51 11.48 -29.55
CA ARG A 403 -12.24 12.15 -29.25
C ARG A 403 -11.97 12.27 -27.74
N ARG A 404 -12.98 12.64 -26.94
CA ARG A 404 -12.85 12.74 -25.48
C ARG A 404 -12.51 11.39 -24.84
N ALA A 405 -13.19 10.33 -25.25
CA ALA A 405 -12.91 8.97 -24.79
C ALA A 405 -11.47 8.55 -25.12
N ASN A 406 -10.99 8.81 -26.35
CA ASN A 406 -9.62 8.45 -26.75
C ASN A 406 -8.55 9.18 -25.93
N LEU A 407 -8.75 10.47 -25.61
CA LEU A 407 -7.81 11.22 -24.78
C LEU A 407 -7.80 10.71 -23.33
N LEU A 408 -8.95 10.32 -22.79
CA LEU A 408 -9.05 9.68 -21.48
C LEU A 408 -8.36 8.30 -21.47
N GLN A 409 -8.53 7.48 -22.52
CA GLN A 409 -7.78 6.23 -22.66
C GLN A 409 -6.26 6.46 -22.76
N ALA A 410 -5.82 7.49 -23.50
CA ALA A 410 -4.41 7.86 -23.56
C ALA A 410 -3.85 8.25 -22.17
N ALA A 411 -4.62 9.01 -21.38
CA ALA A 411 -4.25 9.32 -19.99
C ALA A 411 -4.25 8.08 -19.09
N ALA A 412 -5.16 7.12 -19.31
CA ALA A 412 -5.15 5.85 -18.59
C ALA A 412 -3.89 5.03 -18.87
N ARG A 413 -3.48 4.94 -20.15
CA ARG A 413 -2.23 4.27 -20.56
C ARG A 413 -1.00 4.95 -19.96
N ASP A 414 -0.94 6.28 -19.98
CA ASP A 414 0.14 7.04 -19.32
C ASP A 414 0.20 6.78 -17.81
N ALA A 415 -0.96 6.82 -17.13
CA ALA A 415 -1.06 6.52 -15.72
C ALA A 415 -0.58 5.09 -15.41
N SER A 416 -0.99 4.10 -16.20
CA SER A 416 -0.51 2.72 -16.10
C SER A 416 1.02 2.59 -16.27
N CYS A 417 1.59 3.33 -17.23
CA CYS A 417 3.04 3.41 -17.46
C CYS A 417 3.80 4.00 -16.26
N ARG A 418 3.18 4.95 -15.56
CA ARG A 418 3.69 5.57 -14.33
C ARG A 418 3.32 4.81 -13.07
N LEU A 419 2.76 3.60 -13.19
CA LEU A 419 2.35 2.77 -12.07
C LEU A 419 1.18 3.41 -11.26
N ALA A 420 0.51 4.45 -11.77
CA ALA A 420 -0.69 5.02 -11.15
C ALA A 420 -1.96 4.23 -11.56
N ILE A 421 -2.07 2.97 -11.14
CA ILE A 421 -3.12 2.05 -11.63
C ILE A 421 -4.54 2.54 -11.27
N GLU A 422 -4.74 3.13 -10.09
CA GLU A 422 -6.04 3.70 -9.71
C GLU A 422 -6.38 4.95 -10.54
N GLU A 423 -5.38 5.77 -10.88
CA GLU A 423 -5.56 6.91 -11.79
C GLU A 423 -5.96 6.41 -13.18
N SER A 424 -5.36 5.31 -13.64
CA SER A 424 -5.75 4.65 -14.90
C SER A 424 -7.21 4.21 -14.87
N ALA A 425 -7.65 3.55 -13.79
CA ALA A 425 -9.05 3.14 -13.64
C ALA A 425 -10.01 4.35 -13.65
N VAL A 426 -9.65 5.46 -13.00
CA VAL A 426 -10.45 6.70 -13.02
C VAL A 426 -10.62 7.25 -14.43
N HIS A 427 -9.54 7.32 -15.22
CA HIS A 427 -9.62 7.81 -16.60
C HIS A 427 -10.46 6.89 -17.49
N LEU A 428 -10.34 5.56 -17.33
CA LEU A 428 -11.16 4.59 -18.06
C LEU A 428 -12.65 4.66 -17.69
N ARG A 429 -12.99 4.80 -16.40
CA ARG A 429 -14.38 5.03 -15.96
C ARG A 429 -14.95 6.31 -16.58
N ARG A 430 -14.16 7.40 -16.65
CA ARG A 430 -14.56 8.64 -17.33
C ARG A 430 -14.73 8.44 -18.84
N ALA A 431 -13.84 7.68 -19.49
CA ALA A 431 -13.96 7.35 -20.90
C ALA A 431 -15.27 6.61 -21.18
N LEU A 432 -15.63 5.66 -20.31
CA LEU A 432 -16.89 4.91 -20.40
C LEU A 432 -18.13 5.80 -20.22
N VAL A 433 -18.06 6.84 -19.37
CA VAL A 433 -19.16 7.81 -19.20
C VAL A 433 -19.37 8.66 -20.45
N VAL A 434 -18.31 9.07 -21.15
CA VAL A 434 -18.44 9.93 -22.33
C VAL A 434 -18.69 9.15 -23.63
N SER A 435 -18.29 7.88 -23.71
CA SER A 435 -18.48 7.06 -24.90
C SER A 435 -19.97 6.78 -25.15
N ARG A 436 -20.42 7.15 -26.35
CA ARG A 436 -21.77 6.91 -26.87
C ARG A 436 -21.83 5.74 -27.86
N ASP A 437 -20.70 5.43 -28.48
CA ASP A 437 -20.56 4.32 -29.42
C ASP A 437 -20.41 2.99 -28.67
N GLU A 438 -21.28 2.02 -28.94
CA GLU A 438 -21.30 0.74 -28.22
C GLU A 438 -20.01 -0.05 -28.41
N THR A 439 -19.41 -0.02 -29.61
CA THR A 439 -18.13 -0.67 -29.92
C THR A 439 -16.99 -0.08 -29.10
N GLN A 440 -16.87 1.25 -29.02
CA GLN A 440 -15.87 1.94 -28.21
C GLN A 440 -16.08 1.66 -26.72
N ARG A 441 -17.33 1.64 -26.25
CA ARG A 441 -17.67 1.31 -24.86
C ARG A 441 -17.18 -0.09 -24.50
N VAL A 442 -17.46 -1.09 -25.33
CA VAL A 442 -16.98 -2.47 -25.12
C VAL A 442 -15.45 -2.49 -25.04
N ARG A 443 -14.74 -1.82 -25.95
CA ARG A 443 -13.26 -1.74 -25.90
C ARG A 443 -12.75 -1.14 -24.58
N ILE A 444 -13.35 -0.03 -24.12
CA ILE A 444 -12.99 0.61 -22.85
C ILE A 444 -13.30 -0.30 -21.65
N MET A 445 -14.42 -1.01 -21.67
CA MET A 445 -14.77 -1.93 -20.58
C MET A 445 -13.82 -3.12 -20.51
N ILE A 446 -13.35 -3.64 -21.64
CA ILE A 446 -12.30 -4.68 -21.68
C ILE A 446 -11.02 -4.14 -21.03
N GLU A 447 -10.57 -2.96 -21.44
CA GLU A 447 -9.36 -2.33 -20.90
C GLU A 447 -9.51 -2.05 -19.39
N LEU A 448 -10.68 -1.57 -18.94
CA LEU A 448 -10.96 -1.32 -17.53
C LEU A 448 -11.03 -2.62 -16.71
N ALA A 449 -11.69 -3.65 -17.22
CA ALA A 449 -11.76 -4.95 -16.57
C ALA A 449 -10.35 -5.51 -16.36
N ASP A 450 -9.51 -5.47 -17.41
CA ASP A 450 -8.10 -5.84 -17.32
C ASP A 450 -7.42 -5.05 -16.20
N ARG A 451 -7.58 -3.72 -16.10
CA ARG A 451 -6.98 -2.93 -15.00
C ARG A 451 -7.50 -3.30 -13.61
N LEU A 452 -8.80 -3.53 -13.46
CA LEU A 452 -9.41 -3.86 -12.17
C LEU A 452 -9.00 -5.23 -11.64
N PHE A 453 -8.71 -6.19 -12.52
CA PHE A 453 -8.05 -7.45 -12.10
C PHE A 453 -6.71 -7.16 -11.43
N HIS A 454 -5.88 -6.34 -12.08
CA HIS A 454 -4.53 -6.02 -11.57
C HIS A 454 -4.54 -5.25 -10.24
N THR A 455 -5.59 -4.48 -9.93
CA THR A 455 -5.74 -3.77 -8.64
C THR A 455 -6.40 -4.60 -7.54
N GLY A 456 -6.76 -5.84 -7.82
CA GLY A 456 -7.43 -6.73 -6.86
C GLY A 456 -8.88 -6.37 -6.57
N ASP A 457 -9.51 -5.49 -7.36
CA ASP A 457 -10.95 -5.21 -7.24
C ASP A 457 -11.76 -6.26 -8.01
N ARG A 458 -11.62 -7.51 -7.55
CA ARG A 458 -12.14 -8.68 -8.25
C ARG A 458 -13.67 -8.69 -8.28
N ALA A 459 -14.34 -7.96 -7.39
CA ALA A 459 -15.80 -7.86 -7.37
C ALA A 459 -16.31 -6.92 -8.46
N GLU A 460 -15.75 -5.71 -8.56
CA GLU A 460 -16.09 -4.77 -9.63
C GLU A 460 -15.69 -5.34 -10.99
N ALA A 461 -14.50 -5.95 -11.12
CA ALA A 461 -14.05 -6.58 -12.35
C ALA A 461 -15.02 -7.67 -12.85
N ARG A 462 -15.53 -8.52 -11.93
CA ARG A 462 -16.53 -9.55 -12.27
C ARG A 462 -17.84 -8.96 -12.77
N GLN A 463 -18.35 -7.93 -12.09
CA GLN A 463 -19.58 -7.26 -12.50
C GLN A 463 -19.39 -6.60 -13.88
N LEU A 464 -18.28 -5.90 -14.08
CA LEU A 464 -17.97 -5.24 -15.34
C LEU A 464 -17.84 -6.24 -16.49
N LEU A 465 -17.18 -7.38 -16.29
CA LEU A 465 -17.12 -8.43 -17.31
C LEU A 465 -18.50 -9.01 -17.65
N ALA A 466 -19.39 -9.19 -16.67
CA ALA A 466 -20.75 -9.66 -16.93
C ALA A 466 -21.55 -8.64 -17.76
N GLU A 467 -21.46 -7.35 -17.42
CA GLU A 467 -22.07 -6.26 -18.20
C GLU A 467 -21.48 -6.16 -19.60
N THR A 468 -20.16 -6.31 -19.72
CA THR A 468 -19.44 -6.32 -21.01
C THR A 468 -19.87 -7.49 -21.87
N THR A 469 -20.14 -8.66 -21.29
CA THR A 469 -20.61 -9.84 -22.03
C THR A 469 -21.94 -9.56 -22.71
N VAL A 470 -22.90 -8.97 -22.00
CA VAL A 470 -24.20 -8.61 -22.58
C VAL A 470 -24.03 -7.63 -23.74
N GLN A 471 -23.21 -6.58 -23.57
CA GLN A 471 -22.98 -5.58 -24.62
C GLN A 471 -22.22 -6.15 -25.82
N ALA A 472 -21.15 -6.92 -25.59
CA ALA A 472 -20.36 -7.54 -26.65
C ALA A 472 -21.19 -8.52 -27.50
N LEU A 473 -22.17 -9.20 -26.90
CA LEU A 473 -23.11 -10.07 -27.62
C LEU A 473 -24.16 -9.30 -28.43
N ALA A 474 -24.45 -8.06 -28.06
CA ALA A 474 -25.42 -7.20 -28.75
C ALA A 474 -24.79 -6.45 -29.93
N VAL A 475 -23.50 -6.10 -29.86
CA VAL A 475 -22.78 -5.43 -30.95
C VAL A 475 -22.52 -6.39 -32.12
N ASP A 476 -22.80 -5.96 -33.34
CA ASP A 476 -22.56 -6.73 -34.59
C ASP A 476 -21.10 -6.61 -35.07
N GLU A 477 -20.15 -6.89 -34.17
CA GLU A 477 -18.71 -6.84 -34.43
C GLU A 477 -18.05 -8.17 -34.00
N PRO A 478 -18.10 -9.22 -34.85
CA PRO A 478 -17.63 -10.56 -34.50
C PRO A 478 -16.18 -10.61 -34.03
N ALA A 479 -15.32 -9.77 -34.58
CA ALA A 479 -13.90 -9.67 -34.19
C ALA A 479 -13.72 -9.06 -32.79
N LEU A 480 -14.59 -8.12 -32.38
CA LEU A 480 -14.57 -7.56 -31.04
C LEU A 480 -15.07 -8.58 -30.02
N LEU A 481 -16.14 -9.31 -30.33
CA LEU A 481 -16.64 -10.40 -29.49
C LEU A 481 -15.57 -11.50 -29.32
N ALA A 482 -14.87 -11.87 -30.38
CA ALA A 482 -13.75 -12.80 -30.31
C ALA A 482 -12.64 -12.31 -29.38
N ARG A 483 -12.17 -11.06 -29.54
CA ARG A 483 -11.15 -10.48 -28.65
C ARG A 483 -11.61 -10.43 -27.19
N PHE A 484 -12.88 -10.10 -26.94
CA PHE A 484 -13.45 -10.14 -25.61
C PHE A 484 -13.45 -11.55 -25.01
N ALA A 485 -13.94 -12.53 -25.77
CA ALA A 485 -13.97 -13.93 -25.35
C ALA A 485 -12.57 -14.46 -25.01
N LEU A 486 -11.56 -14.13 -25.83
CA LEU A 486 -10.16 -14.48 -25.59
C LEU A 486 -9.64 -13.82 -24.29
N SER A 487 -9.92 -12.53 -24.06
CA SER A 487 -9.50 -11.87 -22.81
C SER A 487 -10.15 -12.48 -21.57
N VAL A 488 -11.47 -12.74 -21.61
CA VAL A 488 -12.20 -13.40 -20.52
C VAL A 488 -11.64 -14.81 -20.26
N HIS A 489 -11.37 -15.58 -21.31
CA HIS A 489 -10.83 -16.93 -21.17
C HIS A 489 -9.46 -16.94 -20.48
N ARG A 490 -8.57 -16.03 -20.89
CA ARG A 490 -7.27 -15.84 -20.25
C ARG A 490 -7.39 -15.51 -18.75
N HIS A 491 -8.30 -14.61 -18.37
CA HIS A 491 -8.54 -14.28 -16.96
C HIS A 491 -9.08 -15.46 -16.15
N CYS A 492 -9.96 -16.28 -16.74
CA CYS A 492 -10.47 -17.50 -16.10
C CYS A 492 -9.38 -18.56 -15.87
N GLN A 493 -8.44 -18.72 -16.80
CA GLN A 493 -7.32 -19.67 -16.65
C GLN A 493 -6.41 -19.30 -15.48
N LEU A 494 -6.21 -18.00 -15.24
CA LEU A 494 -5.42 -17.49 -14.12
C LEU A 494 -6.23 -17.41 -12.82
N ASN A 495 -7.56 -17.37 -12.88
CA ASN A 495 -8.46 -17.20 -11.74
C ASN A 495 -9.80 -17.94 -11.92
N ALA A 496 -9.91 -19.16 -11.37
CA ALA A 496 -11.05 -20.08 -11.53
C ALA A 496 -12.40 -19.65 -10.88
N ARG A 497 -12.59 -18.38 -10.50
CA ARG A 497 -13.77 -17.89 -9.74
C ARG A 497 -14.65 -16.89 -10.50
N LEU A 498 -14.59 -16.84 -11.83
CA LEU A 498 -15.46 -15.98 -12.63
C LEU A 498 -16.85 -16.64 -12.81
N SER A 499 -17.92 -15.86 -12.60
CA SER A 499 -19.32 -16.31 -12.74
C SER A 499 -19.82 -16.28 -14.20
N ILE A 500 -18.91 -16.30 -15.17
CA ILE A 500 -19.20 -16.18 -16.60
C ILE A 500 -19.01 -17.55 -17.24
N ASP A 501 -20.00 -18.00 -18.00
CA ASP A 501 -19.89 -19.19 -18.83
C ASP A 501 -18.96 -18.91 -20.02
N THR A 502 -17.66 -19.07 -19.74
CA THR A 502 -16.58 -18.75 -20.65
C THR A 502 -16.58 -19.68 -21.86
N GLU A 503 -16.97 -20.94 -21.67
CA GLU A 503 -17.10 -21.90 -22.77
C GLU A 503 -18.20 -21.47 -23.74
N ALA A 504 -19.37 -21.11 -23.21
CA ALA A 504 -20.46 -20.61 -24.04
C ALA A 504 -20.05 -19.34 -24.82
N LEU A 505 -19.33 -18.43 -24.16
CA LEU A 505 -18.85 -17.19 -24.79
C LEU A 505 -17.84 -17.46 -25.92
N VAL A 506 -16.87 -18.35 -25.72
CA VAL A 506 -15.89 -18.74 -26.75
C VAL A 506 -16.59 -19.43 -27.92
N ARG A 507 -17.53 -20.35 -27.66
CA ARG A 507 -18.31 -21.02 -28.71
C ARG A 507 -19.17 -20.05 -29.51
N GLU A 508 -19.79 -19.08 -28.84
CA GLU A 508 -20.58 -18.02 -29.48
C GLU A 508 -19.72 -17.12 -30.38
N ALA A 509 -18.57 -16.67 -29.86
CA ALA A 509 -17.62 -15.89 -30.64
C ALA A 509 -17.13 -16.66 -31.87
N TYR A 510 -16.81 -17.95 -31.70
CA TYR A 510 -16.38 -18.83 -32.79
C TYR A 510 -17.48 -18.94 -33.86
N ARG A 511 -18.73 -19.15 -33.44
CA ARG A 511 -19.87 -19.26 -34.35
C ARG A 511 -20.07 -18.01 -35.20
N ARG A 512 -19.95 -16.82 -34.60
CA ARG A 512 -20.15 -15.56 -35.31
C ARG A 512 -19.00 -15.19 -36.24
N LEU A 513 -17.76 -15.50 -35.86
CA LEU A 513 -16.58 -15.11 -36.64
C LEU A 513 -16.19 -16.15 -37.71
N ILE A 514 -16.29 -17.43 -37.39
CA ILE A 514 -15.76 -18.54 -38.20
C ILE A 514 -16.88 -19.42 -38.74
N GLY A 515 -17.89 -19.72 -37.91
CA GLY A 515 -19.02 -20.59 -38.24
C GLY A 515 -19.26 -21.66 -37.17
N GLU A 516 -20.22 -22.57 -37.41
CA GLU A 516 -20.63 -23.55 -36.38
C GLU A 516 -19.47 -24.41 -35.86
N PRO A 517 -19.16 -24.38 -34.55
CA PRO A 517 -18.15 -25.25 -33.98
C PRO A 517 -18.65 -26.69 -33.93
N ALA A 518 -17.74 -27.67 -34.05
CA ALA A 518 -18.09 -29.07 -33.76
C ALA A 518 -18.58 -29.20 -32.32
N ALA A 519 -19.61 -30.03 -32.10
CA ALA A 519 -20.27 -30.16 -30.80
C ALA A 519 -19.31 -30.63 -29.68
N ASP A 520 -18.30 -31.40 -30.05
CA ASP A 520 -17.25 -31.96 -29.18
C ASP A 520 -15.91 -31.22 -29.27
N ALA A 521 -15.84 -30.07 -29.96
CA ALA A 521 -14.62 -29.29 -30.06
C ALA A 521 -14.16 -28.81 -28.67
N ALA A 522 -12.90 -29.07 -28.33
CA ALA A 522 -12.26 -28.55 -27.13
C ALA A 522 -12.13 -27.02 -27.19
N ILE A 523 -12.20 -26.35 -26.04
CA ILE A 523 -12.12 -24.88 -25.93
C ILE A 523 -10.80 -24.37 -26.54
N ASP A 524 -9.67 -25.00 -26.25
CA ASP A 524 -8.35 -24.62 -26.78
C ASP A 524 -8.32 -24.64 -28.32
N THR A 525 -9.03 -25.57 -28.95
CA THR A 525 -9.15 -25.63 -30.42
C THR A 525 -9.96 -24.44 -30.96
N LEU A 526 -11.04 -24.08 -30.26
CA LEU A 526 -11.85 -22.93 -30.64
C LEU A 526 -11.10 -21.61 -30.41
N GLU A 527 -10.35 -21.51 -29.31
CA GLU A 527 -9.47 -20.39 -28.99
C GLU A 527 -8.43 -20.18 -30.09
N ALA A 528 -7.69 -21.23 -30.45
CA ALA A 528 -6.69 -21.18 -31.52
C ALA A 528 -7.32 -20.76 -32.86
N GLY A 529 -8.52 -21.27 -33.17
CA GLY A 529 -9.28 -20.86 -34.36
C GLY A 529 -9.65 -19.37 -34.35
N LEU A 530 -10.15 -18.86 -33.22
CA LEU A 530 -10.48 -17.44 -33.04
C LEU A 530 -9.27 -16.53 -33.18
N ILE A 531 -8.14 -16.91 -32.58
CA ILE A 531 -6.87 -16.18 -32.71
C ILE A 531 -6.48 -16.11 -34.19
N ALA A 532 -6.42 -17.25 -34.89
CA ALA A 532 -6.06 -17.29 -36.30
C ALA A 532 -7.02 -16.46 -37.19
N ALA A 533 -8.32 -16.52 -36.93
CA ALA A 533 -9.33 -15.77 -37.68
C ALA A 533 -9.22 -14.26 -37.45
N THR A 534 -8.99 -13.82 -36.21
CA THR A 534 -8.78 -12.39 -35.91
C THR A 534 -7.46 -11.85 -36.50
N GLU A 535 -6.39 -12.66 -36.50
CA GLU A 535 -5.13 -12.32 -37.18
C GLU A 535 -5.33 -12.12 -38.69
N GLU A 536 -5.96 -13.09 -39.37
CA GLU A 536 -6.19 -13.02 -40.81
C GLU A 536 -7.07 -11.82 -41.18
N LEU A 537 -8.11 -11.55 -40.39
CA LEU A 537 -8.97 -10.38 -40.56
C LEU A 537 -8.16 -9.08 -40.45
N ALA A 538 -7.35 -8.94 -39.40
CA ALA A 538 -6.53 -7.75 -39.18
C ALA A 538 -5.50 -7.55 -40.31
N ARG A 539 -4.89 -8.65 -40.81
CA ARG A 539 -3.98 -8.60 -41.97
C ARG A 539 -4.68 -8.14 -43.24
N ARG A 540 -5.87 -8.69 -43.52
CA ARG A 540 -6.69 -8.34 -44.69
C ARG A 540 -7.08 -6.86 -44.66
N GLU A 541 -7.42 -6.35 -43.49
CA GLU A 541 -7.87 -4.96 -43.27
C GLU A 541 -6.71 -3.98 -43.10
N ARG A 542 -5.48 -4.49 -42.95
CA ARG A 542 -4.27 -3.70 -42.65
C ARG A 542 -4.41 -2.87 -41.37
N ASP A 543 -5.05 -3.47 -40.37
CA ASP A 543 -5.22 -2.89 -39.04
C ASP A 543 -4.09 -3.39 -38.13
N ASP A 544 -3.04 -2.57 -37.97
CA ASP A 544 -1.88 -2.89 -37.14
C ASP A 544 -2.24 -3.00 -35.65
N GLU A 545 -3.23 -2.23 -35.16
CA GLU A 545 -3.67 -2.28 -33.76
C GLU A 545 -4.39 -3.61 -33.47
N ALA A 546 -5.34 -3.99 -34.34
CA ALA A 546 -6.01 -5.27 -34.26
C ALA A 546 -5.03 -6.44 -34.41
N LEU A 547 -4.06 -6.33 -35.33
CA LEU A 547 -3.06 -7.38 -35.54
C LEU A 547 -2.15 -7.52 -34.31
N SER A 548 -1.70 -6.42 -33.71
CA SER A 548 -0.91 -6.44 -32.48
C SER A 548 -1.66 -7.14 -31.35
N LEU A 549 -2.95 -6.82 -31.15
CA LEU A 549 -3.80 -7.47 -30.14
C LEU A 549 -3.93 -8.98 -30.38
N SER A 550 -4.15 -9.41 -31.62
CA SER A 550 -4.26 -10.83 -31.95
C SER A 550 -2.93 -11.58 -31.78
N LEU A 551 -1.80 -10.97 -32.16
CA LEU A 551 -0.47 -11.55 -31.95
C LEU A 551 -0.11 -11.66 -30.47
N TRP A 552 -0.52 -10.71 -29.62
CA TRP A 552 -0.40 -10.82 -28.17
C TRP A 552 -1.24 -11.98 -27.61
N ALA A 553 -2.50 -12.11 -28.05
CA ALA A 553 -3.35 -13.25 -27.65
C ALA A 553 -2.74 -14.59 -28.09
N ARG A 554 -2.18 -14.65 -29.31
CA ARG A 554 -1.43 -15.83 -29.78
C ARG A 554 -0.21 -16.13 -28.94
N HIS A 555 0.59 -15.10 -28.63
CA HIS A 555 1.77 -15.26 -27.81
C HIS A 555 1.44 -15.83 -26.43
N ASP A 556 0.41 -15.29 -25.77
CA ASP A 556 0.00 -15.71 -24.43
C ASP A 556 -0.56 -17.14 -24.43
N SER A 557 -1.43 -17.47 -25.40
CA SER A 557 -2.02 -18.82 -25.54
C SER A 557 -1.00 -19.89 -25.96
N HIS A 558 -0.02 -19.53 -26.82
CA HIS A 558 1.00 -20.46 -27.28
C HIS A 558 2.12 -20.68 -26.27
N TRP A 559 2.18 -19.93 -25.16
CA TRP A 559 3.31 -20.02 -24.24
C TRP A 559 3.43 -21.42 -23.62
N GLY A 560 4.44 -22.18 -24.04
CA GLY A 560 4.65 -23.56 -23.62
C GLY A 560 5.96 -24.13 -24.15
N LEU A 561 6.41 -25.21 -23.52
CA LEU A 561 7.62 -25.90 -23.95
C LEU A 561 7.46 -26.39 -25.39
N GLY A 562 8.42 -26.05 -26.25
CA GLY A 562 8.42 -26.41 -27.67
C GLY A 562 7.79 -25.40 -28.61
N THR A 563 7.15 -24.34 -28.11
CA THR A 563 6.61 -23.26 -28.97
C THR A 563 7.58 -22.07 -29.12
N ALA A 564 8.73 -22.09 -28.43
CA ALA A 564 9.62 -20.93 -28.38
C ALA A 564 10.15 -20.45 -29.73
N ALA A 565 10.35 -21.35 -30.71
CA ALA A 565 10.74 -20.95 -32.07
C ALA A 565 9.68 -20.06 -32.74
N ASP A 566 8.41 -20.38 -32.56
CA ASP A 566 7.30 -19.57 -33.05
C ASP A 566 7.21 -18.26 -32.27
N ARG A 567 7.42 -18.28 -30.95
CA ARG A 567 7.43 -17.05 -30.13
C ARG A 567 8.57 -16.10 -30.51
N VAL A 568 9.71 -16.61 -30.98
CA VAL A 568 10.76 -15.79 -31.60
C VAL A 568 10.25 -15.12 -32.88
N ALA A 569 9.47 -15.79 -33.73
CA ALA A 569 8.89 -15.14 -34.91
C ALA A 569 7.84 -14.08 -34.52
N LEU A 570 6.92 -14.43 -33.61
CA LEU A 570 5.83 -13.56 -33.15
C LEU A 570 6.35 -12.26 -32.51
N THR A 571 7.32 -12.36 -31.60
CA THR A 571 7.91 -11.18 -30.94
C THR A 571 8.68 -10.27 -31.90
N ALA A 572 9.25 -10.81 -32.98
CA ALA A 572 9.86 -9.98 -34.03
C ALA A 572 8.80 -9.17 -34.78
N GLU A 573 7.70 -9.80 -35.16
CA GLU A 573 6.60 -9.13 -35.86
C GLU A 573 5.92 -8.07 -34.99
N LEU A 574 5.61 -8.38 -33.72
CA LEU A 574 5.08 -7.42 -32.74
C LEU A 574 5.97 -6.18 -32.63
N ARG A 575 7.29 -6.35 -32.60
CA ARG A 575 8.25 -5.24 -32.55
C ARG A 575 8.22 -4.38 -33.81
N ASP A 576 8.08 -4.99 -34.99
CA ASP A 576 8.01 -4.24 -36.25
C ASP A 576 6.68 -3.47 -36.37
N LEU A 577 5.56 -4.05 -35.91
CA LEU A 577 4.28 -3.35 -35.81
C LEU A 577 4.35 -2.18 -34.83
N ALA A 578 4.93 -2.42 -33.64
CA ALA A 578 5.11 -1.40 -32.62
C ALA A 578 5.92 -0.20 -33.12
N ARG A 579 7.02 -0.45 -33.85
CA ARG A 579 7.84 0.61 -34.46
C ARG A 579 7.07 1.43 -35.49
N ARG A 580 6.24 0.78 -36.32
CA ARG A 580 5.39 1.46 -37.29
C ARG A 580 4.32 2.33 -36.61
N GLY A 581 3.76 1.85 -35.50
CA GLY A 581 2.76 2.56 -34.70
C GLY A 581 3.33 3.56 -33.68
N ALA A 582 4.66 3.70 -33.58
CA ALA A 582 5.36 4.43 -32.52
C ALA A 582 4.94 3.98 -31.09
N ASP A 583 4.55 2.72 -30.93
CA ASP A 583 4.18 2.11 -29.65
C ASP A 583 5.44 1.61 -28.93
N GLN A 584 6.06 2.50 -28.16
CA GLN A 584 7.27 2.17 -27.40
C GLN A 584 7.03 1.10 -26.33
N GLU A 585 5.82 0.98 -25.79
CA GLU A 585 5.53 -0.01 -24.75
C GLU A 585 5.50 -1.42 -25.35
N THR A 586 4.78 -1.61 -26.45
CA THR A 586 4.76 -2.90 -27.15
C THR A 586 6.14 -3.30 -27.66
N GLU A 587 6.93 -2.36 -28.22
CA GLU A 587 8.31 -2.66 -28.67
C GLU A 587 9.18 -3.15 -27.50
N LEU A 588 9.06 -2.51 -26.34
CA LEU A 588 9.83 -2.85 -25.15
C LEU A 588 9.49 -4.25 -24.64
N TRP A 589 8.20 -4.56 -24.45
CA TRP A 589 7.76 -5.86 -23.95
C TRP A 589 7.99 -7.00 -24.94
N ALA A 590 7.82 -6.75 -26.25
CA ALA A 590 8.19 -7.73 -27.27
C ALA A 590 9.69 -8.05 -27.23
N THR A 591 10.55 -7.07 -26.92
CA THR A 591 12.00 -7.28 -26.76
C THR A 591 12.33 -8.10 -25.51
N SER A 592 11.63 -7.86 -24.38
CA SER A 592 11.75 -8.70 -23.18
C SER A 592 11.38 -10.15 -23.47
N LEU A 593 10.17 -10.41 -23.96
CA LEU A 593 9.69 -11.77 -24.17
C LEU A 593 10.48 -12.54 -25.25
N ARG A 594 11.13 -11.82 -26.17
CA ARG A 594 12.04 -12.40 -27.15
C ARG A 594 13.29 -13.01 -26.52
N TRP A 595 13.92 -12.37 -25.52
CA TRP A 595 15.10 -12.97 -24.88
C TRP A 595 14.72 -14.27 -24.18
N VAL A 596 13.53 -14.34 -23.59
CA VAL A 596 13.05 -15.54 -22.91
C VAL A 596 12.89 -16.70 -23.91
N ALA A 597 12.27 -16.45 -25.07
CA ALA A 597 12.10 -17.47 -26.10
C ALA A 597 13.44 -17.95 -26.69
N LEU A 598 14.41 -17.04 -26.86
CA LEU A 598 15.78 -17.39 -27.28
C LEU A 598 16.50 -18.24 -26.22
N LEU A 599 16.32 -17.93 -24.93
CA LEU A 599 16.88 -18.72 -23.85
C LEU A 599 16.30 -20.14 -23.86
N GLU A 600 14.98 -20.28 -24.03
CA GLU A 600 14.30 -21.59 -24.05
C GLU A 600 14.86 -22.51 -25.14
N ILE A 601 15.13 -22.01 -26.35
CA ILE A 601 15.72 -22.81 -27.44
C ILE A 601 17.25 -22.98 -27.33
N GLY A 602 17.89 -22.43 -26.29
CA GLY A 602 19.33 -22.51 -26.08
C GLY A 602 20.16 -21.66 -27.06
N ASP A 603 19.63 -20.50 -27.48
CA ASP A 603 20.31 -19.54 -28.36
C ASP A 603 21.03 -18.44 -27.56
N PRO A 604 22.36 -18.29 -27.68
CA PRO A 604 23.14 -17.32 -26.91
C PRO A 604 22.79 -15.85 -27.21
N ARG A 605 22.09 -15.56 -28.32
CA ARG A 605 21.60 -14.21 -28.66
C ARG A 605 20.59 -13.65 -27.67
N TYR A 606 20.07 -14.46 -26.74
CA TYR A 606 19.19 -13.99 -25.66
C TYR A 606 19.83 -12.82 -24.87
N LEU A 607 21.15 -12.83 -24.70
CA LEU A 607 21.86 -11.81 -23.93
C LEU A 607 21.82 -10.44 -24.62
N ASP A 608 21.87 -10.41 -25.96
CA ASP A 608 21.81 -9.17 -26.74
C ASP A 608 20.42 -8.53 -26.61
N GLU A 609 19.36 -9.32 -26.75
CA GLU A 609 17.97 -8.86 -26.61
C GLU A 609 17.67 -8.42 -25.16
N HIS A 610 18.13 -9.18 -24.16
CA HIS A 610 18.05 -8.78 -22.75
C HIS A 610 18.74 -7.43 -22.50
N THR A 611 19.96 -7.26 -23.02
CA THR A 611 20.71 -6.01 -22.84
C THR A 611 20.02 -4.83 -23.52
N ALA A 612 19.44 -5.05 -24.70
CA ALA A 612 18.64 -4.04 -25.41
C ALA A 612 17.41 -3.64 -24.58
N PHE A 613 16.68 -4.60 -24.03
CA PHE A 613 15.52 -4.37 -23.17
C PHE A 613 15.89 -3.56 -21.91
N VAL A 614 16.87 -4.00 -21.14
CA VAL A 614 17.29 -3.32 -19.89
C VAL A 614 17.76 -1.89 -20.17
N THR A 615 18.49 -1.70 -21.27
CA THR A 615 18.97 -0.37 -21.68
C THR A 615 17.82 0.54 -22.09
N ALA A 616 16.86 0.04 -22.89
CA ALA A 616 15.70 0.80 -23.31
C ALA A 616 14.80 1.14 -22.11
N GLY A 617 14.53 0.17 -21.23
CA GLY A 617 13.67 0.34 -20.06
C GLY A 617 14.17 1.43 -19.12
N ARG A 618 15.48 1.42 -18.83
CA ARG A 618 16.13 2.46 -18.02
C ARG A 618 16.08 3.85 -18.67
N ARG A 619 16.24 3.94 -20.00
CA ARG A 619 16.20 5.22 -20.74
C ARG A 619 14.83 5.88 -20.72
N THR A 620 13.75 5.12 -20.69
CA THR A 620 12.39 5.69 -20.70
C THR A 620 12.08 6.51 -19.45
N GLY A 621 12.77 6.25 -18.33
CA GLY A 621 12.49 6.91 -17.05
C GLY A 621 11.14 6.51 -16.42
N LYS A 622 10.35 5.63 -17.05
CA LYS A 622 9.03 5.21 -16.58
C LYS A 622 9.15 4.11 -15.53
N PRO A 623 8.49 4.23 -14.37
CA PRO A 623 8.54 3.23 -13.29
C PRO A 623 8.24 1.79 -13.74
N ARG A 624 7.19 1.58 -14.55
CA ARG A 624 6.81 0.24 -15.05
C ARG A 624 7.93 -0.42 -15.87
N HIS A 625 8.60 0.35 -16.73
CA HIS A 625 9.69 -0.15 -17.56
C HIS A 625 10.97 -0.39 -16.76
N GLN A 626 11.23 0.45 -15.76
CA GLN A 626 12.35 0.24 -14.83
C GLN A 626 12.13 -1.04 -14.01
N MET A 627 10.91 -1.26 -13.51
CA MET A 627 10.54 -2.48 -12.82
C MET A 627 10.76 -3.73 -13.67
N GLY A 628 10.25 -3.74 -14.91
CA GLY A 628 10.50 -4.82 -15.89
C GLY A 628 11.99 -5.06 -16.13
N ALA A 629 12.77 -4.01 -16.33
CA ALA A 629 14.21 -4.11 -16.54
C ALA A 629 14.95 -4.70 -15.32
N GLU A 630 14.49 -4.41 -14.10
CA GLU A 630 15.10 -4.98 -12.88
C GLU A 630 14.69 -6.44 -12.64
N ILE A 631 13.48 -6.86 -13.03
CA ILE A 631 13.06 -8.28 -13.05
C ILE A 631 14.02 -9.08 -13.92
N ASP A 632 14.07 -8.72 -15.20
CA ASP A 632 14.81 -9.47 -16.22
C ASP A 632 16.30 -9.47 -15.93
N ASN A 633 16.84 -8.33 -15.49
CA ASN A 633 18.24 -8.23 -15.10
C ASN A 633 18.54 -9.07 -13.86
N GLY A 634 17.62 -9.17 -12.90
CA GLY A 634 17.74 -10.08 -11.75
C GLY A 634 17.80 -11.54 -12.18
N ILE A 635 16.87 -11.97 -13.05
CA ILE A 635 16.79 -13.34 -13.58
C ILE A 635 18.06 -13.70 -14.34
N VAL A 636 18.46 -12.87 -15.31
CA VAL A 636 19.64 -13.15 -16.15
C VAL A 636 20.94 -13.09 -15.33
N SER A 637 21.03 -12.21 -14.34
CA SER A 637 22.18 -12.19 -13.42
C SER A 637 22.26 -13.49 -12.60
N ALA A 638 21.14 -13.94 -12.02
CA ALA A 638 21.08 -15.21 -11.29
C ALA A 638 21.44 -16.40 -12.20
N PHE A 639 20.85 -16.46 -13.40
CA PHE A 639 21.12 -17.48 -14.40
C PHE A 639 22.60 -17.58 -14.79
N ARG A 640 23.30 -16.46 -14.89
CA ARG A 640 24.74 -16.39 -15.22
C ARG A 640 25.65 -16.61 -14.01
N GLY A 641 25.10 -16.65 -12.80
CA GLY A 641 25.83 -16.78 -11.54
C GLY A 641 26.36 -15.47 -10.96
N ASP A 642 25.89 -14.31 -11.45
CA ASP A 642 26.11 -13.01 -10.78
C ASP A 642 25.03 -12.79 -9.72
N PHE A 643 25.21 -13.52 -8.62
CA PHE A 643 24.28 -13.54 -7.50
C PHE A 643 24.20 -12.19 -6.77
N ALA A 644 25.30 -11.44 -6.70
CA ALA A 644 25.30 -10.11 -6.09
C ALA A 644 24.49 -9.09 -6.90
N ALA A 645 24.62 -9.11 -8.24
CA ALA A 645 23.78 -8.29 -9.10
C ALA A 645 22.30 -8.69 -8.99
N ALA A 646 21.99 -9.99 -8.95
CA ALA A 646 20.62 -10.48 -8.77
C ALA A 646 20.00 -9.99 -7.46
N ASP A 647 20.71 -10.10 -6.32
CA ASP A 647 20.24 -9.56 -5.03
C ASP A 647 20.03 -8.05 -5.09
N SER A 648 20.91 -7.31 -5.77
CA SER A 648 20.81 -5.85 -5.91
C SER A 648 19.60 -5.42 -6.76
N CYS A 649 19.21 -6.22 -7.76
CA CYS A 649 17.97 -6.02 -8.50
C CYS A 649 16.77 -6.25 -7.60
N TYR A 650 16.67 -7.44 -6.98
CA TYR A 650 15.53 -7.81 -6.15
C TYR A 650 15.38 -6.90 -4.90
N PHE A 651 16.48 -6.41 -4.33
CA PHE A 651 16.44 -5.42 -3.27
C PHE A 651 15.82 -4.10 -3.73
N ARG A 652 16.19 -3.59 -4.92
CA ARG A 652 15.57 -2.38 -5.47
C ARG A 652 14.09 -2.57 -5.76
N LEU A 653 13.69 -3.79 -6.14
CA LEU A 653 12.31 -4.15 -6.41
C LEU A 653 11.48 -4.26 -5.13
N SER A 654 12.06 -4.76 -4.02
CA SER A 654 11.42 -4.74 -2.69
C SER A 654 11.21 -3.32 -2.14
N GLY A 655 11.87 -2.31 -2.71
CA GLY A 655 11.64 -0.89 -2.41
C GLY A 655 10.59 -0.22 -3.31
N LEU A 656 9.99 -0.94 -4.26
CA LEU A 656 8.89 -0.47 -5.09
C LEU A 656 7.58 -1.06 -4.53
N ASP A 657 6.84 -0.28 -3.76
CA ASP A 657 5.56 -0.67 -3.12
C ASP A 657 4.47 -1.21 -4.08
N GLU A 658 4.68 -1.16 -5.39
CA GLU A 658 3.76 -1.64 -6.42
C GLU A 658 4.20 -2.95 -7.07
N TRP A 659 5.35 -3.47 -6.67
CA TRP A 659 5.74 -4.85 -6.95
C TRP A 659 4.77 -5.87 -6.33
N GLU A 660 3.97 -5.42 -5.38
CA GLU A 660 3.10 -6.21 -4.51
C GLU A 660 1.62 -6.09 -4.88
N HIS A 661 1.32 -5.92 -6.17
CA HIS A 661 -0.06 -6.03 -6.65
C HIS A 661 -0.51 -7.50 -6.66
N GLU A 662 -1.78 -7.75 -6.28
CA GLU A 662 -2.37 -9.07 -6.01
C GLU A 662 -2.12 -10.14 -7.09
N ASP A 663 -1.94 -9.77 -8.37
CA ASP A 663 -1.70 -10.71 -9.46
C ASP A 663 -0.21 -11.03 -9.70
N HIS A 664 0.72 -10.28 -9.10
CA HIS A 664 2.19 -10.48 -9.22
C HIS A 664 2.90 -10.67 -7.87
N LEU A 665 2.19 -10.61 -6.73
CA LEU A 665 2.73 -10.90 -5.40
C LEU A 665 3.52 -12.22 -5.38
N PHE A 666 2.94 -13.27 -5.98
CA PHE A 666 3.58 -14.58 -6.05
C PHE A 666 4.92 -14.53 -6.82
N MET A 667 5.07 -13.62 -7.78
CA MET A 667 6.24 -13.56 -8.66
C MET A 667 7.49 -13.12 -7.90
N GLY A 668 7.37 -12.14 -7.00
CA GLY A 668 8.48 -11.73 -6.13
C GLY A 668 8.99 -12.87 -5.27
N HIS A 669 8.07 -13.59 -4.62
CA HIS A 669 8.38 -14.77 -3.82
C HIS A 669 8.97 -15.89 -4.67
N HIS A 670 8.43 -16.13 -5.87
CA HIS A 670 8.95 -17.14 -6.77
C HIS A 670 10.37 -16.85 -7.24
N LEU A 671 10.66 -15.62 -7.67
CA LEU A 671 12.00 -15.20 -8.09
C LEU A 671 13.02 -15.38 -6.96
N ARG A 672 12.62 -15.07 -5.73
CA ARG A 672 13.44 -15.32 -4.55
C ARG A 672 13.64 -16.80 -4.30
N TRP A 673 12.57 -17.59 -4.32
CA TRP A 673 12.62 -19.05 -4.18
C TRP A 673 13.55 -19.70 -5.20
N ALA A 674 13.41 -19.34 -6.48
CA ALA A 674 14.24 -19.86 -7.58
C ALA A 674 15.72 -19.50 -7.39
N LEU A 675 16.01 -18.28 -6.94
CA LEU A 675 17.37 -17.85 -6.60
C LEU A 675 17.95 -18.67 -5.44
N GLU A 676 17.19 -18.89 -4.38
CA GLU A 676 17.63 -19.69 -3.23
C GLU A 676 17.86 -21.16 -3.60
N LEU A 677 16.99 -21.75 -4.42
CA LEU A 677 17.22 -23.09 -4.98
C LEU A 677 18.50 -23.16 -5.80
N LEU A 678 18.74 -22.20 -6.69
CA LEU A 678 19.93 -22.20 -7.55
C LEU A 678 21.23 -22.09 -6.74
N ARG A 679 21.22 -21.44 -5.57
CA ARG A 679 22.36 -21.34 -4.64
C ARG A 679 22.51 -22.54 -3.70
N GLY A 680 21.55 -23.47 -3.69
CA GLY A 680 21.53 -24.57 -2.73
C GLY A 680 21.14 -24.16 -1.31
N ARG A 681 20.48 -23.01 -1.15
CA ARG A 681 19.99 -22.48 0.13
C ARG A 681 18.57 -22.97 0.39
N PHE A 682 18.44 -24.30 0.48
CA PHE A 682 17.14 -24.97 0.49
C PHE A 682 16.34 -24.73 1.78
N ALA A 683 17.01 -24.46 2.90
CA ALA A 683 16.33 -24.12 4.16
C ALA A 683 15.67 -22.74 4.06
N GLU A 684 16.39 -21.78 3.47
CA GLU A 684 15.90 -20.43 3.19
C GLU A 684 14.75 -20.47 2.16
N ALA A 685 14.88 -21.29 1.11
CA ALA A 685 13.80 -21.52 0.15
C ALA A 685 12.55 -22.13 0.81
N GLN A 686 12.72 -23.12 1.70
CA GLN A 686 11.60 -23.73 2.43
C GLN A 686 10.93 -22.73 3.38
N ALA A 687 11.71 -21.99 4.16
CA ALA A 687 11.18 -21.00 5.10
C ALA A 687 10.40 -19.89 4.39
N LEU A 688 10.83 -19.50 3.18
CA LEU A 688 10.08 -18.57 2.34
C LEU A 688 8.70 -19.13 1.98
N LEU A 689 8.62 -20.40 1.54
CA LEU A 689 7.36 -21.04 1.18
C LEU A 689 6.43 -21.26 2.39
N ASP A 690 6.99 -21.67 3.53
CA ASP A 690 6.24 -21.91 4.77
C ASP A 690 5.56 -20.64 5.32
N GLY A 691 6.06 -19.45 4.92
CA GLY A 691 5.52 -18.16 5.31
C GLY A 691 4.42 -17.61 4.39
N LEU A 692 4.09 -18.30 3.28
CA LEU A 692 3.08 -17.85 2.32
C LEU A 692 1.71 -18.48 2.59
N ASP A 693 0.65 -17.70 2.43
CA ASP A 693 -0.71 -18.25 2.41
C ASP A 693 -0.95 -19.00 1.07
N PRO A 694 -1.51 -20.22 1.06
CA PRO A 694 -1.95 -20.88 -0.17
C PRO A 694 -2.87 -20.04 -1.07
N ALA A 695 -3.60 -19.06 -0.50
CA ALA A 695 -4.39 -18.09 -1.25
C ALA A 695 -3.54 -17.06 -2.02
N GLU A 696 -2.29 -16.85 -1.62
CA GLU A 696 -1.33 -15.91 -2.22
C GLU A 696 -0.45 -16.57 -3.29
N HIS A 697 -0.24 -17.89 -3.23
CA HIS A 697 0.56 -18.62 -4.21
C HIS A 697 -0.11 -19.93 -4.67
N GLN A 698 -0.81 -19.88 -5.80
CA GLN A 698 -1.61 -20.99 -6.34
C GLN A 698 -0.86 -22.30 -6.65
N PHE A 699 0.48 -22.28 -6.75
CA PHE A 699 1.31 -23.46 -7.04
C PHE A 699 2.19 -23.92 -5.86
N LEU A 700 1.86 -23.56 -4.63
CA LEU A 700 2.71 -23.80 -3.46
C LEU A 700 3.07 -25.29 -3.25
N ASP A 701 2.11 -26.19 -3.47
CA ASP A 701 2.32 -27.65 -3.42
C ASP A 701 3.43 -28.13 -4.37
N LEU A 702 3.47 -27.55 -5.58
CA LEU A 702 4.49 -27.87 -6.59
C LEU A 702 5.87 -27.40 -6.13
N LEU A 703 5.95 -26.17 -5.59
CA LEU A 703 7.22 -25.59 -5.12
C LEU A 703 7.78 -26.33 -3.90
N HIS A 704 6.92 -26.72 -2.95
CA HIS A 704 7.33 -27.54 -1.81
C HIS A 704 7.89 -28.90 -2.25
N ALA A 705 7.24 -29.56 -3.22
CA ALA A 705 7.69 -30.86 -3.71
C ALA A 705 9.02 -30.77 -4.47
N VAL A 706 9.22 -29.73 -5.28
CA VAL A 706 10.52 -29.45 -5.93
C VAL A 706 11.59 -29.18 -4.88
N THR A 707 11.29 -28.36 -3.86
CA THR A 707 12.23 -28.05 -2.77
C THR A 707 12.61 -29.30 -1.97
N ALA A 708 11.65 -30.20 -1.71
CA ALA A 708 11.89 -31.48 -1.05
C ALA A 708 12.82 -32.37 -1.89
N ALA A 709 12.60 -32.46 -3.21
CA ALA A 709 13.48 -33.20 -4.11
C ALA A 709 14.91 -32.64 -4.13
N GLU A 710 15.08 -31.32 -4.17
CA GLU A 710 16.40 -30.68 -4.15
C GLU A 710 17.17 -30.95 -2.84
N ARG A 711 16.45 -31.14 -1.73
CA ARG A 711 17.01 -31.55 -0.44
C ARG A 711 17.33 -33.04 -0.34
N GLY A 712 17.06 -33.82 -1.39
CA GLY A 712 17.25 -35.27 -1.43
C GLY A 712 16.04 -36.09 -0.95
N ASP A 713 14.92 -35.46 -0.55
CA ASP A 713 13.67 -36.17 -0.21
C ASP A 713 12.84 -36.45 -1.47
N HIS A 714 13.40 -37.30 -2.34
CA HIS A 714 12.75 -37.75 -3.57
C HIS A 714 11.48 -38.57 -3.28
N ALA A 715 11.35 -39.14 -2.08
CA ALA A 715 10.17 -39.91 -1.68
C ALA A 715 8.95 -39.00 -1.50
N THR A 716 9.12 -37.81 -0.90
CA THR A 716 8.06 -36.80 -0.84
C THR A 716 7.67 -36.32 -2.24
N ALA A 717 8.65 -36.05 -3.11
CA ALA A 717 8.37 -35.68 -4.50
C ALA A 717 7.54 -36.73 -5.24
N ALA A 718 7.91 -38.02 -5.15
CA ALA A 718 7.17 -39.12 -5.76
C ALA A 718 5.74 -39.27 -5.21
N ARG A 719 5.55 -39.15 -3.90
CA ARG A 719 4.20 -39.16 -3.28
C ARG A 719 3.34 -38.00 -3.77
N THR A 720 3.92 -36.80 -3.86
CA THR A 720 3.19 -35.62 -4.35
C THR A 720 2.83 -35.76 -5.82
N VAL A 721 3.74 -36.22 -6.68
CA VAL A 721 3.44 -36.50 -8.10
C VAL A 721 2.31 -37.52 -8.21
N ALA A 722 2.38 -38.63 -7.48
CA ALA A 722 1.34 -39.67 -7.50
C ALA A 722 -0.02 -39.12 -7.06
N ARG A 723 -0.06 -38.28 -6.00
CA ARG A 723 -1.28 -37.62 -5.53
C ARG A 723 -1.86 -36.67 -6.58
N LEU A 724 -1.03 -35.83 -7.20
CA LEU A 724 -1.46 -34.84 -8.18
C LEU A 724 -1.98 -35.51 -9.46
N GLU A 725 -1.31 -36.56 -9.95
CA GLU A 725 -1.77 -37.35 -11.10
C GLU A 725 -3.05 -38.12 -10.78
N ALA A 726 -3.17 -38.71 -9.58
CA ALA A 726 -4.39 -39.42 -9.17
C ALA A 726 -5.60 -38.46 -9.04
N ALA A 727 -5.35 -37.20 -8.68
CA ALA A 727 -6.37 -36.15 -8.66
C ALA A 727 -6.71 -35.60 -10.05
N GLY A 728 -6.04 -36.06 -11.13
CA GLY A 728 -6.22 -35.52 -12.48
C GLY A 728 -5.72 -34.08 -12.64
N THR A 729 -4.80 -33.63 -11.77
CA THR A 729 -4.31 -32.25 -11.80
C THR A 729 -3.56 -31.98 -13.09
N THR A 730 -3.99 -30.96 -13.83
CA THR A 730 -3.30 -30.49 -15.04
C THR A 730 -2.85 -29.06 -14.78
N TYR A 731 -1.56 -28.79 -14.98
CA TYR A 731 -1.00 -27.45 -14.83
C TYR A 731 -1.12 -26.67 -16.15
N PRO A 732 -1.40 -25.35 -16.09
CA PRO A 732 -1.39 -24.49 -17.27
C PRO A 732 -0.05 -24.56 -18.01
N THR A 733 -0.08 -24.32 -19.32
CA THR A 733 1.07 -24.43 -20.21
C THR A 733 2.30 -23.63 -19.72
N PRO A 734 2.17 -22.40 -19.17
CA PRO A 734 3.29 -21.65 -18.60
C PRO A 734 3.94 -22.27 -17.35
N ILE A 735 3.27 -23.20 -16.67
CA ILE A 735 3.75 -23.88 -15.46
C ILE A 735 4.21 -25.31 -15.75
N SER A 736 3.78 -25.88 -16.88
CA SER A 736 4.11 -27.25 -17.27
C SER A 736 5.61 -27.62 -17.24
N PRO A 737 6.59 -26.71 -17.51
CA PRO A 737 8.01 -27.05 -17.40
C PRO A 737 8.44 -27.35 -15.95
N LEU A 738 7.90 -26.65 -14.96
CA LEU A 738 8.15 -26.94 -13.53
C LEU A 738 7.55 -28.28 -13.14
N TRP A 739 6.38 -28.62 -13.68
CA TRP A 739 5.77 -29.94 -13.49
C TRP A 739 6.63 -31.05 -14.10
N LEU A 740 7.16 -30.88 -15.31
CA LEU A 740 8.08 -31.84 -15.94
C LEU A 740 9.36 -32.04 -15.13
N ARG A 741 9.93 -30.95 -14.58
CA ARG A 741 11.05 -31.02 -13.64
C ARG A 741 10.72 -31.89 -12.43
N LEU A 742 9.61 -31.63 -11.75
CA LEU A 742 9.22 -32.41 -10.57
C LEU A 742 9.03 -33.90 -10.91
N ARG A 743 8.40 -34.21 -12.04
CA ARG A 743 8.23 -35.60 -12.50
C ARG A 743 9.56 -36.29 -12.75
N ALA A 744 10.54 -35.60 -13.34
CA ALA A 744 11.90 -36.13 -13.52
C ALA A 744 12.60 -36.36 -12.18
N GLN A 745 12.45 -35.44 -11.22
CA GLN A 745 13.03 -35.62 -9.88
C GLN A 745 12.39 -36.79 -9.10
N ALA A 746 11.09 -37.03 -9.30
CA ALA A 746 10.37 -38.12 -8.66
C ALA A 746 10.82 -39.51 -9.13
N THR A 747 11.40 -39.64 -10.34
CA THR A 747 11.83 -40.94 -10.85
C THR A 747 13.00 -41.53 -10.04
N VAL A 748 13.73 -40.70 -9.30
CA VAL A 748 14.81 -41.16 -8.41
C VAL A 748 14.28 -42.09 -7.31
N ALA A 749 13.09 -41.80 -6.75
CA ALA A 749 12.45 -42.65 -5.75
C ALA A 749 11.46 -43.67 -6.37
N ASP A 750 10.97 -43.40 -7.57
CA ASP A 750 10.05 -44.28 -8.30
C ASP A 750 10.47 -44.48 -9.77
N PRO A 751 11.44 -45.39 -10.03
CA PRO A 751 11.94 -45.65 -11.38
C PRO A 751 10.89 -46.21 -12.35
N THR A 752 9.73 -46.68 -11.87
CA THR A 752 8.67 -47.21 -12.74
C THR A 752 8.08 -46.15 -13.68
N ARG A 753 8.29 -44.87 -13.35
CA ARG A 753 7.81 -43.69 -14.10
C ARG A 753 8.77 -43.25 -15.21
N CYS A 754 10.01 -43.75 -15.22
CA CYS A 754 11.07 -43.26 -16.10
C CYS A 754 10.68 -43.28 -17.59
N ALA A 755 10.07 -44.36 -18.07
CA ALA A 755 9.64 -44.46 -19.46
C ALA A 755 8.68 -43.34 -19.89
N ALA A 756 7.66 -43.05 -19.08
CA ALA A 756 6.67 -42.02 -19.37
C ALA A 756 7.26 -40.60 -19.28
N VAL A 757 8.10 -40.33 -18.28
CA VAL A 757 8.75 -39.02 -18.11
C VAL A 757 9.77 -38.77 -19.22
N ARG A 758 10.55 -39.78 -19.61
CA ARG A 758 11.47 -39.69 -20.74
C ARG A 758 10.74 -39.36 -22.04
N GLN A 759 9.63 -40.05 -22.32
CA GLN A 759 8.83 -39.78 -23.52
C GLN A 759 8.32 -38.33 -23.55
N ALA A 760 7.97 -37.75 -22.39
CA ALA A 760 7.52 -36.37 -22.29
C ALA A 760 8.64 -35.34 -22.50
N LEU A 761 9.88 -35.65 -22.10
CA LEU A 761 11.02 -34.73 -22.20
C LEU A 761 11.77 -34.82 -23.55
N LEU A 762 11.79 -36.01 -24.18
CA LEU A 762 12.59 -36.30 -25.37
C LEU A 762 12.35 -35.33 -26.56
N PRO A 763 11.12 -34.87 -26.86
CA PRO A 763 10.88 -33.91 -27.95
C PRO A 763 11.62 -32.58 -27.78
N TYR A 764 11.99 -32.22 -26.55
CA TYR A 764 12.56 -30.91 -26.21
C TYR A 764 14.07 -30.97 -25.94
N ARG A 765 14.74 -32.03 -26.42
CA ARG A 765 16.18 -32.17 -26.29
C ARG A 765 16.93 -30.94 -26.85
N GLY A 766 17.93 -30.45 -26.14
CA GLY A 766 18.67 -29.24 -26.49
C GLY A 766 18.02 -27.92 -26.04
N GLN A 767 16.78 -27.96 -25.54
CA GLN A 767 16.06 -26.79 -25.01
C GLN A 767 16.24 -26.66 -23.48
N TRP A 768 15.66 -25.61 -22.90
CA TRP A 768 15.65 -25.31 -21.49
C TRP A 768 14.23 -25.38 -20.92
N LEU A 769 14.08 -25.88 -19.69
CA LEU A 769 12.83 -25.76 -18.96
C LEU A 769 12.69 -24.33 -18.44
N VAL A 770 11.82 -23.54 -19.09
CA VAL A 770 11.53 -22.16 -18.74
C VAL A 770 10.05 -22.00 -18.44
N ALA A 771 9.70 -21.66 -17.20
CA ALA A 771 8.32 -21.44 -16.78
C ALA A 771 8.05 -19.96 -16.46
N MET A 772 6.77 -19.60 -16.43
CA MET A 772 6.27 -18.28 -16.02
C MET A 772 6.96 -17.11 -16.72
N PHE A 773 6.91 -17.11 -18.05
CA PHE A 773 7.43 -15.99 -18.85
C PHE A 773 8.92 -15.67 -18.61
N GLY A 774 9.71 -16.66 -18.15
CA GLY A 774 11.14 -16.49 -17.89
C GLY A 774 11.50 -16.34 -16.41
N CYS A 775 10.51 -16.17 -15.53
CA CYS A 775 10.74 -16.03 -14.09
C CYS A 775 11.25 -17.30 -13.42
N ASP A 776 11.13 -18.46 -14.08
CA ASP A 776 11.77 -19.70 -13.66
C ASP A 776 12.60 -20.30 -14.78
N VAL A 777 13.90 -20.47 -14.54
CA VAL A 777 14.82 -21.17 -15.44
C VAL A 777 15.32 -22.43 -14.75
N SER A 778 14.58 -23.51 -14.97
CA SER A 778 14.77 -24.82 -14.36
C SER A 778 15.81 -25.71 -15.06
N GLY A 779 16.67 -25.13 -15.91
CA GLY A 779 17.84 -25.81 -16.47
C GLY A 779 17.60 -26.53 -17.80
N PRO A 780 18.66 -27.12 -18.40
CA PRO A 780 18.58 -27.80 -19.68
C PRO A 780 17.70 -29.05 -19.61
N VAL A 781 16.88 -29.30 -20.63
CA VAL A 781 16.08 -30.54 -20.73
C VAL A 781 16.96 -31.79 -20.70
N ASP A 782 18.14 -31.74 -21.33
CA ASP A 782 19.11 -32.83 -21.32
C ASP A 782 19.58 -33.22 -19.90
N HIS A 783 19.56 -32.28 -18.93
CA HIS A 783 19.89 -32.58 -17.54
C HIS A 783 18.82 -33.49 -16.92
N TRP A 784 17.54 -33.15 -17.12
CA TRP A 784 16.43 -33.90 -16.56
C TRP A 784 16.23 -35.25 -17.26
N LEU A 785 16.47 -35.33 -18.57
CA LEU A 785 16.57 -36.62 -19.27
C LEU A 785 17.65 -37.50 -18.66
N ALA A 786 18.84 -36.95 -18.38
CA ALA A 786 19.93 -37.70 -17.76
C ALA A 786 19.61 -38.15 -16.32
N VAL A 787 18.86 -37.36 -15.55
CA VAL A 787 18.34 -37.77 -14.23
C VAL A 787 17.43 -39.00 -14.35
N VAL A 788 16.53 -38.99 -15.34
CA VAL A 788 15.63 -40.13 -15.61
C VAL A 788 16.41 -41.36 -16.06
N ASP A 789 17.40 -41.18 -16.94
CA ASP A 789 18.26 -42.27 -17.39
C ASP A 789 19.12 -42.85 -16.26
N ALA A 790 19.63 -42.00 -15.37
CA ALA A 790 20.37 -42.44 -14.18
C ALA A 790 19.48 -43.23 -13.20
N ALA A 791 18.22 -42.85 -13.01
CA ALA A 791 17.27 -43.57 -12.16
C ALA A 791 16.95 -44.99 -12.68
N GLU A 792 16.97 -45.18 -14.01
CA GLU A 792 16.89 -46.50 -14.67
C GLU A 792 18.24 -47.22 -14.80
N GLN A 793 19.33 -46.65 -14.27
CA GLN A 793 20.70 -47.16 -14.41
C GLN A 793 21.17 -47.28 -15.87
N ARG A 794 20.62 -46.47 -16.78
CA ARG A 794 21.07 -46.33 -18.17
C ARG A 794 22.27 -45.38 -18.23
N TRP A 795 23.37 -45.81 -17.61
CA TRP A 795 24.51 -44.92 -17.34
C TRP A 795 25.15 -44.32 -18.59
N ASP A 796 25.12 -44.99 -19.74
CA ASP A 796 25.61 -44.41 -21.00
C ASP A 796 24.77 -43.23 -21.47
N ASP A 797 23.45 -43.38 -21.42
CA ASP A 797 22.52 -42.31 -21.80
C ASP A 797 22.60 -41.16 -20.79
N ALA A 798 22.72 -41.47 -19.49
CA ALA A 798 22.90 -40.48 -18.44
C ALA A 798 24.21 -39.67 -18.62
N VAL A 799 25.33 -40.33 -18.90
CA VAL A 799 26.62 -39.67 -19.19
C VAL A 799 26.51 -38.79 -20.44
N ALA A 800 25.86 -39.27 -21.50
CA ALA A 800 25.65 -38.48 -22.71
C ALA A 800 24.74 -37.25 -22.46
N GLY A 801 23.66 -37.42 -21.70
CA GLY A 801 22.72 -36.35 -21.35
C GLY A 801 23.35 -35.30 -20.45
N PHE A 802 24.05 -35.67 -19.37
CA PHE A 802 24.76 -34.70 -18.53
C PHE A 802 25.89 -33.98 -19.27
N SER A 803 26.57 -34.65 -20.21
CA SER A 803 27.57 -34.01 -21.09
C SER A 803 26.93 -32.98 -22.02
N ALA A 804 25.77 -33.30 -22.62
CA ALA A 804 25.01 -32.37 -23.46
C ALA A 804 24.48 -31.18 -22.65
N ALA A 805 23.95 -31.43 -21.44
CA ALA A 805 23.50 -30.39 -20.52
C ALA A 805 24.63 -29.44 -20.14
N ARG A 806 25.83 -29.97 -19.83
CA ARG A 806 27.02 -29.15 -19.58
C ARG A 806 27.36 -28.26 -20.77
N ALA A 807 27.47 -28.86 -21.97
CA ALA A 807 27.83 -28.11 -23.18
C ALA A 807 26.80 -27.01 -23.50
N ASN A 808 25.51 -27.26 -23.27
CA ASN A 808 24.46 -26.27 -23.45
C ASN A 808 24.56 -25.14 -22.42
N ALA A 809 24.75 -25.47 -21.13
CA ALA A 809 24.95 -24.48 -20.08
C ALA A 809 26.19 -23.60 -20.31
N ASP A 810 27.30 -24.19 -20.75
CA ASP A 810 28.52 -23.46 -21.12
C ASP A 810 28.27 -22.51 -22.31
N ARG A 811 27.59 -22.99 -23.37
CA ARG A 811 27.21 -22.17 -24.53
C ARG A 811 26.33 -20.98 -24.14
N MET A 812 25.39 -21.19 -23.22
CA MET A 812 24.49 -20.14 -22.74
C MET A 812 25.13 -19.22 -21.69
N GLY A 813 26.36 -19.54 -21.22
CA GLY A 813 27.03 -18.79 -20.18
C GLY A 813 26.39 -18.92 -18.79
N SER A 814 25.67 -20.02 -18.53
CA SER A 814 25.12 -20.32 -17.21
C SER A 814 26.13 -21.11 -16.38
N ARG A 815 26.91 -20.38 -15.56
CA ARG A 815 27.91 -20.99 -14.67
C ARG A 815 27.27 -21.94 -13.63
N PRO A 816 26.16 -21.59 -12.96
CA PRO A 816 25.52 -22.49 -12.00
C PRO A 816 25.06 -23.81 -12.64
N TRP A 817 24.35 -23.77 -13.77
CA TRP A 817 23.87 -24.97 -14.45
C TRP A 817 25.00 -25.81 -15.05
N SER A 818 26.09 -25.18 -15.50
CA SER A 818 27.28 -25.90 -15.93
C SER A 818 27.89 -26.72 -14.80
N LEU A 819 28.01 -26.14 -13.60
CA LEU A 819 28.55 -26.84 -12.42
C LEU A 819 27.62 -27.96 -11.92
N LEU A 820 26.30 -27.74 -11.93
CA LEU A 820 25.31 -28.78 -11.63
C LEU A 820 25.43 -29.96 -12.59
N ALA A 821 25.53 -29.70 -13.89
CA ALA A 821 25.70 -30.74 -14.91
C ALA A 821 27.05 -31.46 -14.82
N ARG A 822 28.15 -30.74 -14.54
CA ARG A 822 29.50 -31.34 -14.33
C ARG A 822 29.52 -32.29 -13.14
N THR A 823 28.90 -31.89 -12.04
CA THR A 823 28.86 -32.69 -10.80
C THR A 823 28.02 -33.95 -11.01
N ALA A 824 26.84 -33.81 -11.62
CA ALA A 824 26.00 -34.96 -11.98
C ALA A 824 26.66 -35.91 -13.00
N LEU A 825 27.41 -35.36 -13.97
CA LEU A 825 28.22 -36.13 -14.92
C LEU A 825 29.30 -36.94 -14.21
N ALA A 826 30.01 -36.35 -13.25
CA ALA A 826 31.04 -37.05 -12.48
C ALA A 826 30.44 -38.22 -11.69
N ASP A 827 29.23 -38.07 -11.14
CA ASP A 827 28.53 -39.13 -10.42
C ASP A 827 28.06 -40.24 -11.36
N ALA A 828 27.50 -39.90 -12.52
CA ALA A 828 27.10 -40.88 -13.54
C ALA A 828 28.31 -41.68 -14.06
N LEU A 829 29.46 -41.03 -14.28
CA LEU A 829 30.71 -41.70 -14.65
C LEU A 829 31.19 -42.63 -13.53
N THR A 830 31.11 -42.18 -12.27
CA THR A 830 31.51 -42.99 -11.11
C THR A 830 30.60 -44.23 -10.99
N ALA A 831 29.30 -44.09 -11.23
CA ALA A 831 28.35 -45.21 -11.20
C ALA A 831 28.49 -46.15 -12.41
N ARG A 832 28.89 -45.64 -13.57
CA ARG A 832 29.13 -46.44 -14.79
C ARG A 832 30.38 -47.33 -14.69
N ASP A 833 31.41 -46.83 -13.99
CA ASP A 833 32.64 -47.54 -13.65
C ASP A 833 33.37 -48.22 -14.84
N ARG A 834 33.47 -47.54 -15.99
CA ARG A 834 34.28 -48.02 -17.12
C ARG A 834 35.75 -47.57 -17.03
N PRO A 835 36.68 -48.24 -17.74
CA PRO A 835 38.05 -47.78 -17.84
C PRO A 835 38.13 -46.31 -18.30
N GLY A 836 38.73 -45.45 -17.49
CA GLY A 836 38.86 -44.01 -17.74
C GLY A 836 37.78 -43.13 -17.08
N ASP A 837 36.67 -43.72 -16.61
CA ASP A 837 35.60 -42.95 -15.96
C ASP A 837 36.04 -42.35 -14.64
N ALA A 838 36.75 -43.11 -13.80
CA ALA A 838 37.26 -42.62 -12.53
C ALA A 838 38.20 -41.42 -12.69
N ALA A 839 39.09 -41.45 -13.69
CA ALA A 839 40.00 -40.34 -13.99
C ALA A 839 39.24 -39.12 -14.51
N THR A 840 38.25 -39.32 -15.39
CA THR A 840 37.42 -38.25 -15.95
C THR A 840 36.54 -37.60 -14.86
N ALA A 841 35.91 -38.41 -14.00
CA ALA A 841 35.12 -37.94 -12.87
C ALA A 841 35.97 -37.15 -11.88
N ALA A 842 37.18 -37.62 -11.56
CA ALA A 842 38.11 -36.90 -10.69
C ALA A 842 38.52 -35.54 -11.28
N ALA A 843 38.80 -35.48 -12.59
CA ALA A 843 39.12 -34.23 -13.27
C ALA A 843 37.93 -33.24 -13.23
N LEU A 844 36.72 -33.71 -13.53
CA LEU A 844 35.51 -32.89 -13.46
C LEU A 844 35.27 -32.32 -12.06
N ARG A 845 35.47 -33.12 -11.00
CA ARG A 845 35.33 -32.67 -9.61
C ARG A 845 36.38 -31.62 -9.26
N ALA A 846 37.64 -31.85 -9.64
CA ALA A 846 38.74 -30.92 -9.39
C ALA A 846 38.57 -29.58 -10.12
N GLU A 847 38.00 -29.59 -11.33
CA GLU A 847 37.65 -28.37 -12.07
C GLU A 847 36.44 -27.64 -11.48
N ALA A 848 35.42 -28.38 -11.01
CA ALA A 848 34.18 -27.79 -10.50
C ALA A 848 34.32 -27.16 -9.10
N GLU A 849 35.14 -27.75 -8.22
CA GLU A 849 35.28 -27.30 -6.83
C GLU A 849 35.68 -25.82 -6.65
N PRO A 850 36.74 -25.30 -7.30
CA PRO A 850 37.13 -23.89 -7.13
C PRO A 850 36.08 -22.93 -7.67
N GLU A 851 35.42 -23.27 -8.77
CA GLU A 851 34.38 -22.43 -9.37
C GLU A 851 33.10 -22.42 -8.52
N ALA A 852 32.68 -23.58 -8.00
CA ALA A 852 31.55 -23.70 -7.08
C ALA A 852 31.79 -22.93 -5.77
N ARG A 853 33.04 -22.95 -5.26
CA ARG A 853 33.43 -22.17 -4.08
C ARG A 853 33.38 -20.67 -4.35
N ALA A 854 33.81 -20.23 -5.53
CA ALA A 854 33.75 -18.82 -5.91
C ALA A 854 32.31 -18.29 -6.05
N LEU A 855 31.36 -19.16 -6.41
CA LEU A 855 29.94 -18.85 -6.56
C LEU A 855 29.10 -19.12 -5.31
N ASP A 856 29.68 -19.70 -4.24
CA ASP A 856 28.97 -20.19 -3.05
C ASP A 856 27.80 -21.15 -3.38
N LEU A 857 28.02 -22.09 -4.31
CA LEU A 857 27.03 -23.11 -4.65
C LEU A 857 27.06 -24.26 -3.63
N ARG A 858 26.31 -24.10 -2.53
CA ARG A 858 26.36 -25.01 -1.37
C ARG A 858 26.03 -26.46 -1.71
N GLN A 859 25.06 -26.68 -2.58
CA GLN A 859 24.63 -28.00 -3.02
C GLN A 859 25.70 -28.71 -3.85
N VAL A 860 26.45 -27.97 -4.68
CA VAL A 860 27.57 -28.53 -5.45
C VAL A 860 28.71 -28.88 -4.51
N LEU A 861 29.06 -27.98 -3.59
CA LEU A 861 30.15 -28.19 -2.62
C LEU A 861 29.86 -29.37 -1.67
N ALA A 862 28.64 -29.50 -1.18
CA ALA A 862 28.23 -30.63 -0.33
C ALA A 862 28.38 -31.96 -1.08
N ARG A 863 27.90 -32.01 -2.32
CA ARG A 863 27.96 -33.21 -3.17
C ARG A 863 29.38 -33.63 -3.52
N LEU A 864 30.27 -32.68 -3.79
CA LEU A 864 31.70 -32.93 -4.02
C LEU A 864 32.42 -33.45 -2.75
N ALA A 865 31.99 -32.99 -1.56
CA ALA A 865 32.56 -33.42 -0.29
C ALA A 865 32.15 -34.85 0.09
N GLU A 866 30.89 -35.25 -0.16
CA GLU A 866 30.40 -36.60 0.12
C GLU A 866 31.17 -37.68 -0.66
N THR A 867 31.59 -37.40 -1.89
CA THR A 867 32.35 -38.37 -2.71
C THR A 867 33.83 -38.45 -2.36
N SER A 868 34.37 -37.48 -1.62
CA SER A 868 35.77 -37.50 -1.16
C SER A 868 35.97 -38.44 0.04
N LEU A 869 34.89 -38.96 0.63
CA LEU A 869 34.90 -39.89 1.75
C LEU A 869 34.69 -41.35 1.26
N GLY A 870 35.74 -42.03 0.78
CA GLY A 870 35.74 -43.50 0.69
C GLY A 870 36.98 -44.14 0.02
N PRO A 871 37.41 -45.37 0.40
CA PRO A 871 36.71 -46.36 1.23
C PRO A 871 37.41 -46.72 2.57
N ALA A 872 36.61 -47.05 3.59
CA ALA A 872 37.05 -47.81 4.75
C ALA A 872 37.30 -49.28 4.34
N SER A 873 38.40 -49.86 4.83
CA SER A 873 38.86 -51.21 4.53
C SER A 873 37.83 -52.31 4.86
N PRO A 874 37.85 -53.46 4.16
CA PRO A 874 36.89 -54.54 4.40
C PRO A 874 37.16 -55.20 5.76
N SER A 875 36.14 -55.20 6.62
CA SER A 875 36.13 -55.93 7.88
C SER A 875 36.10 -57.44 7.60
N THR A 876 37.24 -58.10 7.85
CA THR A 876 37.33 -59.55 7.92
C THR A 876 36.51 -60.10 9.07
N HIS A 877 35.58 -61.01 8.76
CA HIS A 877 35.07 -62.00 9.70
C HIS A 877 36.23 -62.75 10.38
N GLY A 878 36.17 -62.87 11.70
CA GLY A 878 37.19 -63.59 12.49
C GLY A 878 36.79 -63.75 13.96
N SER A 879 35.98 -64.76 14.21
CA SER A 879 35.85 -65.59 15.41
C SER A 879 36.62 -65.20 16.70
N ARG A 880 35.88 -65.12 17.80
CA ARG A 880 36.35 -65.33 19.18
C ARG A 880 37.15 -66.65 19.31
N PRO A 881 38.18 -66.70 20.18
CA PRO A 881 37.94 -67.34 21.48
C PRO A 881 38.63 -66.67 22.70
N LEU A 882 37.88 -66.71 23.81
CA LEU A 882 38.23 -66.96 25.22
C LEU A 882 39.66 -66.69 25.79
N SER A 883 39.66 -65.86 26.84
CA SER A 883 40.11 -66.13 28.22
C SER A 883 41.43 -65.54 28.78
N SER A 884 41.23 -64.87 29.92
CA SER A 884 41.98 -64.93 31.19
C SER A 884 43.10 -63.92 31.51
N SER A 885 42.77 -63.10 32.51
CA SER A 885 43.53 -62.73 33.73
C SER A 885 44.97 -62.21 33.64
N GLY A 886 45.23 -61.09 34.35
CA GLY A 886 46.56 -60.81 34.88
C GLY A 886 46.83 -59.35 35.24
N SER A 887 46.59 -59.02 36.50
CA SER A 887 47.15 -57.92 37.30
C SER A 887 48.54 -57.39 36.91
N GLY A 888 48.80 -56.10 37.13
CA GLY A 888 50.18 -55.62 37.23
C GLY A 888 50.34 -54.10 37.25
N SER A 889 50.56 -53.57 38.44
CA SER A 889 50.66 -52.17 38.81
C SER A 889 52.00 -51.48 38.48
N SER A 890 51.91 -50.15 38.36
CA SER A 890 52.76 -49.12 38.98
C SER A 890 54.09 -48.64 38.36
N SER A 891 54.24 -47.31 38.52
CA SER A 891 55.45 -46.47 38.59
C SER A 891 56.11 -46.11 37.25
N GLY A 892 56.52 -44.87 36.98
CA GLY A 892 56.54 -43.61 37.73
C GLY A 892 56.89 -42.50 36.73
N SER A 893 56.35 -41.29 36.88
CA SER A 893 57.09 -40.10 37.39
C SER A 893 58.28 -39.68 36.51
N ALA A 894 58.49 -38.43 36.12
CA ALA A 894 57.88 -37.16 36.49
C ALA A 894 58.53 -36.04 35.64
N SER A 895 58.01 -34.84 35.86
CA SER A 895 58.64 -33.51 35.69
C SER A 895 58.63 -32.95 34.27
N SER A 896 58.34 -31.67 34.05
CA SER A 896 57.88 -30.51 34.84
C SER A 896 57.87 -29.38 33.78
N SER A 897 57.00 -28.39 33.68
CA SER A 897 56.39 -27.45 34.65
C SER A 897 55.46 -26.59 33.75
N GLY A 898 54.20 -26.31 34.09
CA GLY A 898 53.76 -25.47 35.22
C GLY A 898 53.88 -24.01 34.78
N SER A 899 52.84 -23.25 34.47
CA SER A 899 51.75 -22.75 35.34
C SER A 899 51.28 -21.42 34.70
N GLY A 900 50.10 -20.87 34.89
CA GLY A 900 49.00 -21.22 35.78
C GLY A 900 47.75 -20.40 35.41
N SER A 901 46.62 -21.03 35.68
CA SER A 901 45.23 -20.54 35.62
C SER A 901 44.91 -19.64 36.85
N PRO A 902 43.68 -19.62 37.39
CA PRO A 902 42.40 -18.98 37.01
C PRO A 902 41.95 -18.03 38.16
N PRO A 903 40.67 -17.82 38.59
CA PRO A 903 39.67 -18.84 39.04
C PRO A 903 38.21 -18.58 38.54
N TRP A 904 37.44 -19.62 38.15
CA TRP A 904 36.37 -20.34 38.91
C TRP A 904 35.09 -19.50 39.17
N SER A 905 33.87 -20.03 39.21
CA SER A 905 33.23 -21.36 39.31
C SER A 905 31.72 -21.09 39.14
N GLY A 906 30.80 -21.99 38.80
CA GLY A 906 30.71 -23.44 38.79
C GLY A 906 29.21 -23.76 38.76
N SER A 907 28.79 -24.73 37.93
CA SER A 907 28.27 -26.04 38.41
C SER A 907 26.76 -26.01 38.69
N SER A 908 25.94 -27.00 38.34
CA SER A 908 26.16 -28.31 37.72
C SER A 908 24.83 -29.08 37.61
N SER A 909 24.81 -30.07 36.70
CA SER A 909 24.21 -31.42 36.81
C SER A 909 22.68 -31.58 36.94
N GLY A 910 22.03 -32.53 36.27
CA GLY A 910 22.47 -33.59 35.35
C GLY A 910 21.45 -34.75 35.31
N SER A 911 21.42 -35.49 34.19
CA SER A 911 21.18 -36.96 34.03
C SER A 911 19.87 -37.60 34.56
N SER A 912 19.25 -38.66 34.02
CA SER A 912 19.40 -39.53 32.84
C SER A 912 18.28 -40.60 32.88
N SER A 913 17.99 -41.21 31.73
CA SER A 913 17.50 -42.59 31.48
C SER A 913 16.02 -43.00 31.71
N GLY A 914 15.47 -43.75 30.72
CA GLY A 914 14.55 -44.88 30.99
C GLY A 914 13.33 -45.08 30.09
N SER A 915 13.51 -45.76 28.95
CA SER A 915 12.64 -46.77 28.30
C SER A 915 11.11 -46.79 28.46
N GLY A 916 10.38 -46.98 27.34
CA GLY A 916 9.07 -47.65 27.34
C GLY A 916 8.24 -47.50 26.06
N SER A 917 8.33 -48.47 25.15
CA SER A 917 7.23 -48.80 24.21
C SER A 917 6.07 -49.46 24.96
N PRO A 918 4.84 -49.45 24.41
CA PRO A 918 4.38 -50.69 23.78
C PRO A 918 3.52 -50.48 22.51
N SER A 919 3.64 -51.44 21.60
CA SER A 919 2.71 -51.73 20.51
C SER A 919 1.61 -52.67 21.03
N LEU A 920 0.36 -52.53 20.55
CA LEU A 920 -0.65 -53.60 20.45
C LEU A 920 -1.83 -53.15 19.53
N LEU A 921 -1.97 -53.80 18.38
CA LEU A 921 -3.23 -54.02 17.62
C LEU A 921 -3.96 -55.26 18.23
N PRO A 922 -5.09 -55.83 17.72
CA PRO A 922 -5.93 -55.55 16.53
C PRO A 922 -7.48 -55.66 16.76
N SER A 923 -8.26 -55.52 15.66
CA SER A 923 -9.60 -56.09 15.33
C SER A 923 -10.55 -54.98 14.82
N GLY A 924 -10.99 -54.93 13.54
CA GLY A 924 -11.87 -55.88 12.83
C GLY A 924 -13.33 -55.43 13.04
N SER A 925 -14.25 -55.29 12.09
CA SER A 925 -14.43 -55.86 10.74
C SER A 925 -15.78 -55.36 10.16
N GLY A 926 -15.91 -55.33 8.81
CA GLY A 926 -17.19 -55.32 8.06
C GLY A 926 -17.18 -54.29 6.91
N LEU A 927 -16.76 -54.61 5.67
CA LEU A 927 -17.43 -55.37 4.59
C LEU A 927 -18.87 -54.87 4.35
N ALA A 928 -19.27 -54.36 3.18
CA ALA A 928 -19.27 -54.96 1.82
C ALA A 928 -19.24 -53.85 0.73
N GLU A 929 -18.43 -53.94 -0.35
CA GLU A 929 -18.71 -54.58 -1.66
C GLU A 929 -19.95 -54.01 -2.39
N VAL A 930 -19.87 -53.29 -3.52
CA VAL A 930 -19.48 -53.63 -4.93
C VAL A 930 -20.70 -53.51 -5.85
N ALA A 931 -20.43 -53.10 -7.10
CA ALA A 931 -21.27 -53.05 -8.32
C ALA A 931 -22.12 -51.78 -8.48
N GLY A 932 -22.04 -51.00 -9.57
CA GLY A 932 -21.68 -51.34 -10.95
C GLY A 932 -22.96 -51.47 -11.76
N GLY A 933 -23.19 -50.61 -12.76
CA GLY A 933 -24.30 -50.79 -13.70
C GLY A 933 -24.71 -49.52 -14.45
N ALA A 934 -24.24 -49.41 -15.68
CA ALA A 934 -24.70 -48.49 -16.72
C ALA A 934 -26.14 -48.79 -17.19
N ALA A 935 -26.84 -47.76 -17.70
CA ALA A 935 -27.65 -47.76 -18.95
C ALA A 935 -28.71 -46.63 -18.94
N GLY A 936 -28.75 -45.81 -20.02
CA GLY A 936 -30.00 -45.17 -20.49
C GLY A 936 -30.83 -46.17 -21.33
N PRO A 937 -31.79 -45.77 -22.19
CA PRO A 937 -32.35 -44.43 -22.50
C PRO A 937 -33.92 -44.40 -22.60
N ALA A 938 -34.49 -43.24 -22.98
CA ALA A 938 -35.77 -42.95 -23.71
C ALA A 938 -37.10 -43.66 -23.29
N GLY A 939 -38.32 -43.10 -23.34
CA GLY A 939 -38.94 -41.87 -23.85
C GLY A 939 -40.48 -42.04 -23.91
N SER A 940 -41.21 -40.96 -24.25
CA SER A 940 -42.66 -40.84 -24.64
C SER A 940 -43.73 -40.92 -23.52
N ALA A 941 -44.87 -40.20 -23.51
CA ALA A 941 -45.65 -39.45 -24.52
C ALA A 941 -46.48 -38.32 -23.83
N SER A 942 -46.61 -37.09 -24.39
CA SER A 942 -47.72 -36.53 -25.24
C SER A 942 -49.12 -36.57 -24.60
N VAL A 943 -49.91 -35.48 -24.46
CA VAL A 943 -50.72 -34.75 -25.47
C VAL A 943 -51.29 -33.45 -24.81
N THR A 944 -51.00 -32.22 -25.28
CA THR A 944 -51.81 -31.29 -26.15
C THR A 944 -53.24 -31.00 -25.62
N THR A 945 -53.70 -29.75 -25.38
CA THR A 945 -54.10 -28.74 -26.39
C THR A 945 -54.34 -27.33 -25.79
N ALA A 946 -53.91 -26.29 -26.53
CA ALA A 946 -54.35 -24.89 -26.50
C ALA A 946 -55.66 -24.71 -27.33
N PRO A 947 -56.20 -23.53 -27.74
CA PRO A 947 -55.73 -22.11 -27.72
C PRO A 947 -56.79 -21.14 -27.08
N ASP A 948 -56.69 -19.82 -26.95
CA ASP A 948 -56.43 -18.74 -27.93
C ASP A 948 -56.32 -17.38 -27.18
N ARG A 949 -55.70 -16.37 -27.80
CA ARG A 949 -55.65 -14.92 -27.43
C ARG A 949 -56.63 -14.13 -28.35
N PRO A 950 -56.83 -12.77 -28.33
CA PRO A 950 -56.08 -11.64 -27.73
C PRO A 950 -56.92 -10.40 -27.23
N VAL A 951 -56.22 -9.28 -26.90
CA VAL A 951 -56.55 -7.83 -27.14
C VAL A 951 -56.86 -6.88 -25.93
N VAL A 952 -55.90 -5.98 -25.66
CA VAL A 952 -55.88 -4.49 -25.38
C VAL A 952 -56.79 -3.83 -24.32
N GLY A 953 -56.17 -2.97 -23.47
CA GLY A 953 -56.81 -1.81 -22.80
C GLY A 953 -55.98 -1.17 -21.65
N ASP A 954 -55.49 0.05 -21.85
CA ASP A 954 -54.89 1.02 -20.90
C ASP A 954 -55.98 2.07 -20.49
N PRO A 955 -55.82 3.16 -19.68
CA PRO A 955 -54.94 3.54 -18.53
C PRO A 955 -55.73 4.15 -17.31
N SER A 956 -55.00 4.75 -16.33
CA SER A 956 -55.37 5.90 -15.42
C SER A 956 -55.97 5.57 -14.01
N VAL A 957 -55.78 6.26 -12.86
CA VAL A 957 -55.43 7.65 -12.43
C VAL A 957 -54.87 7.67 -10.97
N VAL A 958 -53.93 8.61 -10.73
CA VAL A 958 -53.53 9.44 -9.55
C VAL A 958 -54.34 9.44 -8.22
N GLY A 959 -53.62 9.56 -7.07
CA GLY A 959 -54.16 10.15 -5.82
C GLY A 959 -53.23 10.09 -4.57
N ASP A 960 -52.53 11.18 -4.28
CA ASP A 960 -51.90 11.60 -2.99
C ASP A 960 -52.87 12.62 -2.29
N PRO A 961 -52.66 13.29 -1.11
CA PRO A 961 -51.74 13.16 0.04
C PRO A 961 -52.39 13.37 1.46
N SER A 962 -51.53 13.28 2.52
CA SER A 962 -51.54 14.09 3.79
C SER A 962 -52.65 13.84 4.85
N ALA A 963 -52.51 14.04 6.17
CA ALA A 963 -51.59 14.83 7.00
C ALA A 963 -51.74 14.50 8.52
N VAL A 964 -50.67 14.75 9.29
CA VAL A 964 -50.59 15.45 10.61
C VAL A 964 -51.32 14.92 11.87
N GLY A 965 -50.54 14.74 12.95
CA GLY A 965 -51.01 14.95 14.33
C GLY A 965 -50.31 14.13 15.42
N GLY A 966 -49.33 14.69 16.14
CA GLY A 966 -48.95 14.26 17.50
C GLY A 966 -49.71 15.06 18.57
N PRO A 967 -49.27 15.14 19.84
CA PRO A 967 -48.59 14.15 20.70
C PRO A 967 -49.22 14.11 22.14
N LEU A 968 -48.47 13.62 23.15
CA LEU A 968 -48.67 13.61 24.63
C LEU A 968 -49.23 12.28 25.21
N VAL A 969 -48.84 11.72 26.36
CA VAL A 969 -47.85 12.00 27.43
C VAL A 969 -47.71 10.71 28.29
N VAL A 970 -46.51 10.55 28.85
CA VAL A 970 -46.00 9.74 30.00
C VAL A 970 -47.01 9.10 30.98
N GLY A 971 -46.72 7.86 31.40
CA GLY A 971 -47.25 7.22 32.62
C GLY A 971 -46.57 5.88 32.95
N ASP A 972 -45.59 5.94 33.86
CA ASP A 972 -44.80 4.86 34.49
C ASP A 972 -45.63 4.09 35.57
N PRO A 973 -45.05 3.26 36.47
CA PRO A 973 -44.57 1.87 36.39
C PRO A 973 -45.41 0.89 37.27
N SER A 974 -45.10 -0.42 37.21
CA SER A 974 -44.74 -1.28 38.37
C SER A 974 -45.23 -2.74 38.31
N ALA A 975 -44.32 -3.61 38.75
CA ALA A 975 -44.36 -5.07 38.88
C ALA A 975 -45.46 -5.66 39.78
N VAL A 976 -45.66 -6.99 39.63
CA VAL A 976 -45.99 -8.09 40.58
C VAL A 976 -46.30 -9.31 39.70
N GLY A 977 -45.90 -10.57 39.87
CA GLY A 977 -45.36 -11.42 40.94
C GLY A 977 -45.74 -12.87 40.56
N GLY A 978 -44.92 -13.88 40.95
CA GLY A 978 -45.03 -15.32 40.54
C GLY A 978 -46.29 -16.08 41.02
N PRO A 979 -46.35 -17.45 40.97
CA PRO A 979 -45.47 -18.38 41.74
C PRO A 979 -45.15 -19.76 41.06
N VAL A 980 -44.03 -20.46 41.34
CA VAL A 980 -43.62 -21.44 42.41
C VAL A 980 -44.14 -22.90 42.31
N ASN A 981 -43.20 -23.87 42.20
CA ASN A 981 -43.03 -25.15 42.96
C ASN A 981 -42.05 -26.07 42.18
N GLY A 982 -40.98 -26.70 42.69
CA GLY A 982 -40.47 -26.96 44.04
C GLY A 982 -40.19 -28.47 44.21
N VAL A 983 -38.98 -28.87 44.62
CA VAL A 983 -38.63 -30.01 45.53
C VAL A 983 -37.09 -30.03 45.75
N GLN A 984 -36.67 -30.08 47.03
CA GLN A 984 -35.31 -30.20 47.59
C GLN A 984 -35.04 -31.66 48.11
N PRO A 985 -34.07 -31.96 49.02
CA PRO A 985 -32.60 -32.04 48.88
C PRO A 985 -32.01 -33.38 49.41
N VAL A 986 -30.72 -33.70 49.15
CA VAL A 986 -29.87 -34.52 50.06
C VAL A 986 -28.41 -34.03 50.02
N VAL A 987 -27.83 -33.87 51.20
CA VAL A 987 -26.43 -33.50 51.47
C VAL A 987 -25.53 -34.74 51.52
N GLY A 988 -24.34 -34.65 50.91
CA GLY A 988 -23.09 -35.12 51.53
C GLY A 988 -22.34 -36.28 50.86
N ARG A 989 -21.24 -35.94 50.16
CA ARG A 989 -19.91 -36.50 50.47
C ARG A 989 -18.79 -35.64 49.89
N SER A 990 -17.97 -35.06 50.77
CA SER A 990 -16.73 -34.37 50.43
C SER A 990 -15.64 -35.36 50.05
N VAL A 991 -15.03 -35.18 48.88
CA VAL A 991 -13.70 -35.68 48.55
C VAL A 991 -12.85 -34.45 48.25
N GLY A 992 -11.77 -34.28 49.03
CA GLY A 992 -10.90 -33.11 48.92
C GLY A 992 -10.25 -33.01 47.55
N ALA A 993 -10.55 -31.93 46.83
CA ALA A 993 -9.77 -31.47 45.69
C ALA A 993 -8.91 -30.29 46.17
N ALA A 994 -7.61 -30.32 45.83
CA ALA A 994 -6.66 -29.24 46.09
C ALA A 994 -7.22 -27.88 45.61
N PRO A 995 -6.89 -26.75 46.26
CA PRO A 995 -7.40 -25.45 45.84
C PRO A 995 -6.99 -25.21 44.38
N ALA A 996 -7.98 -24.98 43.51
CA ALA A 996 -7.72 -24.56 42.14
C ALA A 996 -6.85 -23.30 42.20
N ALA A 997 -5.61 -23.39 41.72
CA ALA A 997 -4.71 -22.25 41.70
C ALA A 997 -5.23 -21.25 40.66
N TYR A 998 -5.78 -20.13 41.14
CA TYR A 998 -6.12 -19.00 40.29
C TYR A 998 -4.83 -18.24 40.01
N GLU A 999 -4.44 -18.12 38.75
CA GLU A 999 -3.17 -17.48 38.35
C GLU A 999 -3.43 -16.20 37.58
N PHE A 1000 -2.65 -15.16 37.87
CA PHE A 1000 -2.68 -13.90 37.16
C PHE A 1000 -1.24 -13.38 37.08
N CYS A 1001 -0.41 -14.13 36.34
CA CYS A 1001 1.05 -13.99 36.32
C CYS A 1001 1.51 -13.44 34.97
N ARG A 1002 2.54 -12.60 34.98
CA ARG A 1002 3.22 -12.15 33.77
C ARG A 1002 4.42 -13.06 33.47
N ASP A 1003 4.47 -13.61 32.27
CA ASP A 1003 5.54 -14.46 31.75
C ASP A 1003 6.14 -13.79 30.50
N GLY A 1004 7.14 -12.92 30.71
CA GLY A 1004 7.75 -12.12 29.66
C GLY A 1004 6.80 -11.06 29.05
N ALA A 1005 6.51 -11.18 27.75
CA ALA A 1005 5.63 -10.26 27.01
C ALA A 1005 4.14 -10.62 27.06
N VAL A 1006 3.80 -11.75 27.70
CA VAL A 1006 2.44 -12.29 27.78
C VAL A 1006 2.04 -12.58 29.23
N TRP A 1007 0.74 -12.52 29.51
CA TRP A 1007 0.12 -12.82 30.79
C TRP A 1007 -0.54 -14.19 30.74
N ARG A 1008 -0.27 -15.04 31.72
CA ARG A 1008 -0.96 -16.31 31.95
C ARG A 1008 -2.07 -16.08 32.98
N LEU A 1009 -3.31 -16.21 32.55
CA LEU A 1009 -4.50 -15.97 33.36
C LEU A 1009 -5.30 -17.25 33.53
N THR A 1010 -5.27 -17.85 34.73
CA THR A 1010 -5.97 -19.09 35.05
C THR A 1010 -7.13 -18.83 36.00
N TYR A 1011 -8.37 -19.10 35.55
CA TYR A 1011 -9.55 -18.99 36.41
C TYR A 1011 -10.58 -20.07 36.10
N ALA A 1012 -11.13 -20.70 37.14
CA ALA A 1012 -12.10 -21.80 37.05
C ALA A 1012 -11.62 -22.97 36.15
N GLY A 1013 -10.32 -23.28 36.18
CA GLY A 1013 -9.72 -24.40 35.43
C GLY A 1013 -9.41 -24.12 33.95
N THR A 1014 -9.66 -22.89 33.47
CA THR A 1014 -9.30 -22.45 32.12
C THR A 1014 -8.11 -21.49 32.21
N THR A 1015 -7.16 -21.59 31.26
CA THR A 1015 -6.02 -20.68 31.16
C THR A 1015 -6.03 -19.94 29.83
N ALA A 1016 -5.86 -18.62 29.87
CA ALA A 1016 -5.74 -17.77 28.69
C ALA A 1016 -4.42 -16.98 28.69
N TYR A 1017 -3.93 -16.69 27.48
CA TYR A 1017 -2.72 -15.91 27.25
C TYR A 1017 -3.05 -14.57 26.59
N LEU A 1018 -2.63 -13.47 27.20
CA LEU A 1018 -2.85 -12.11 26.68
C LEU A 1018 -1.52 -11.33 26.57
N PRO A 1019 -1.29 -10.57 25.49
CA PRO A 1019 -0.19 -9.61 25.43
C PRO A 1019 -0.26 -8.59 26.57
N ASP A 1020 0.90 -8.07 27.00
CA ASP A 1020 0.96 -7.08 28.08
C ASP A 1020 0.12 -5.82 27.77
N ALA A 1021 -0.63 -5.36 28.78
CA ALA A 1021 -1.48 -4.19 28.70
C ALA A 1021 -1.53 -3.47 30.05
N LYS A 1022 -1.63 -2.13 30.03
CA LYS A 1022 -1.64 -1.31 31.25
C LYS A 1022 -2.78 -1.72 32.21
N GLY A 1023 -3.98 -2.01 31.68
CA GLY A 1023 -5.10 -2.45 32.52
C GLY A 1023 -4.95 -3.86 33.12
N LEU A 1024 -4.11 -4.75 32.57
CA LEU A 1024 -3.75 -6.02 33.22
C LEU A 1024 -2.85 -5.77 34.44
N ASN A 1025 -1.96 -4.79 34.36
CA ASN A 1025 -1.14 -4.36 35.50
C ASN A 1025 -1.99 -3.70 36.60
N ASP A 1026 -2.96 -2.85 36.21
CA ASP A 1026 -3.93 -2.25 37.14
C ASP A 1026 -4.75 -3.33 37.86
N LEU A 1027 -5.26 -4.32 37.11
CA LEU A 1027 -5.99 -5.46 37.67
C LEU A 1027 -5.11 -6.31 38.58
N ARG A 1028 -3.86 -6.62 38.20
CA ARG A 1028 -2.91 -7.35 39.05
C ARG A 1028 -2.71 -6.65 40.40
N LEU A 1029 -2.56 -5.32 40.41
CA LEU A 1029 -2.38 -4.55 41.64
C LEU A 1029 -3.62 -4.63 42.55
N LEU A 1030 -4.82 -4.54 41.96
CA LEU A 1030 -6.09 -4.69 42.69
C LEU A 1030 -6.30 -6.11 43.22
N LEU A 1031 -5.98 -7.13 42.42
CA LEU A 1031 -6.05 -8.55 42.82
C LEU A 1031 -5.05 -8.87 43.94
N GLY A 1032 -3.90 -8.16 43.97
CA GLY A 1032 -2.90 -8.27 45.03
C GLY A 1032 -3.27 -7.56 46.33
N ARG A 1033 -4.33 -6.74 46.33
CA ARG A 1033 -4.84 -6.04 47.51
C ARG A 1033 -6.38 -6.19 47.63
N PRO A 1034 -6.91 -7.42 47.81
CA PRO A 1034 -8.35 -7.63 47.87
C PRO A 1034 -8.98 -6.82 49.01
N GLY A 1035 -10.07 -6.12 48.71
CA GLY A 1035 -10.81 -5.33 49.69
C GLY A 1035 -10.23 -3.95 50.02
N VAL A 1036 -9.10 -3.54 49.40
CA VAL A 1036 -8.48 -2.23 49.63
C VAL A 1036 -8.89 -1.25 48.54
N ASP A 1037 -9.29 -0.04 48.93
CA ASP A 1037 -9.54 1.07 48.01
C ASP A 1037 -8.20 1.66 47.54
N VAL A 1038 -7.84 1.42 46.27
CA VAL A 1038 -6.63 1.97 45.65
C VAL A 1038 -7.01 3.20 44.83
N PRO A 1039 -6.48 4.40 45.11
CA PRO A 1039 -6.78 5.60 44.33
C PRO A 1039 -6.45 5.44 42.85
N ALA A 1040 -7.29 6.02 41.99
CA ALA A 1040 -7.00 6.04 40.56
C ALA A 1040 -5.67 6.76 40.24
N VAL A 1041 -5.27 7.75 41.05
CA VAL A 1041 -3.97 8.44 40.92
C VAL A 1041 -2.78 7.54 41.27
N GLU A 1042 -2.96 6.53 42.12
CA GLU A 1042 -1.93 5.54 42.48
C GLU A 1042 -1.83 4.45 41.41
N LEU A 1043 -2.95 4.01 40.83
CA LEU A 1043 -2.94 3.10 39.68
C LEU A 1043 -2.32 3.74 38.43
N LEU A 1044 -2.53 5.04 38.23
CA LEU A 1044 -1.95 5.77 37.11
C LEU A 1044 -0.43 5.92 37.21
N ASP A 1045 0.11 6.00 38.43
CA ASP A 1045 1.55 6.16 38.73
C ASP A 1045 1.93 5.39 40.01
N PRO A 1046 2.15 4.06 39.92
CA PRO A 1046 2.42 3.22 41.10
C PRO A 1046 3.76 3.51 41.78
N ALA A 1047 4.64 4.27 41.13
CA ALA A 1047 5.93 4.70 41.66
C ALA A 1047 5.83 6.00 42.49
N ALA A 1048 4.68 6.69 42.47
CA ALA A 1048 4.44 7.90 43.24
C ALA A 1048 4.39 7.58 44.75
N GLY A 1049 5.26 8.20 45.54
CA GLY A 1049 5.28 8.01 47.00
C GLY A 1049 4.00 8.49 47.71
N PRO A 1050 3.71 8.02 48.95
CA PRO A 1050 2.47 8.31 49.67
C PRO A 1050 2.16 9.80 49.84
N GLN A 1051 3.19 10.63 49.92
CA GLN A 1051 3.09 12.09 50.05
C GLN A 1051 2.60 12.77 48.77
N LEU A 1052 3.01 12.27 47.59
CA LEU A 1052 2.58 12.81 46.28
C LEU A 1052 1.12 12.42 45.96
N VAL A 1053 0.72 11.20 46.35
CA VAL A 1053 -0.66 10.72 46.25
C VAL A 1053 -1.60 11.50 47.18
N ALA A 1054 -1.14 11.88 48.38
CA ALA A 1054 -1.91 12.72 49.31
C ALA A 1054 -2.07 14.17 48.81
N ALA A 1055 -1.01 14.75 48.24
CA ALA A 1055 -1.06 16.10 47.64
C ALA A 1055 -2.04 16.18 46.46
N ARG A 1056 -2.13 15.11 45.65
CA ARG A 1056 -3.08 15.00 44.53
C ARG A 1056 -4.54 14.71 44.96
N ARG A 1057 -4.79 14.39 46.24
CA ARG A 1057 -6.13 14.16 46.82
C ARG A 1057 -6.73 15.41 47.49
N LEU A 1058 -5.92 16.35 47.99
CA LEU A 1058 -6.37 17.57 48.66
C LEU A 1058 -6.61 18.70 47.64
N GLY A 1059 -7.77 18.70 46.98
CA GLY A 1059 -8.19 19.78 46.09
C GLY A 1059 -9.30 20.62 46.70
N GLY A 1060 -9.03 21.89 47.03
CA GLY A 1060 -10.07 22.86 47.32
C GLY A 1060 -9.66 24.09 48.14
N ASP A 1061 -8.82 24.98 47.58
CA ASP A 1061 -8.80 26.40 47.95
C ASP A 1061 -8.39 27.27 46.74
N GLU A 1062 -8.80 28.55 46.76
CA GLU A 1062 -8.57 29.52 45.68
C GLU A 1062 -7.09 29.96 45.64
N ILE A 1063 -6.45 29.88 44.46
CA ILE A 1063 -4.99 30.14 44.34
C ILE A 1063 -4.62 31.61 44.60
N LEU A 1064 -5.53 32.57 44.37
CA LEU A 1064 -5.37 33.98 44.72
C LEU A 1064 -6.74 34.59 45.10
N ASP A 1065 -6.82 35.17 46.30
CA ASP A 1065 -7.98 35.95 46.74
C ASP A 1065 -8.04 37.34 46.06
N ASP A 1066 -9.18 38.02 46.16
CA ASP A 1066 -9.41 39.29 45.47
C ASP A 1066 -8.59 40.45 46.07
N GLU A 1067 -8.19 40.36 47.34
CA GLU A 1067 -7.30 41.31 48.02
C GLU A 1067 -5.87 41.22 47.42
N ALA A 1068 -5.35 40.01 47.20
CA ALA A 1068 -4.08 39.77 46.55
C ALA A 1068 -4.08 40.26 45.10
N LYS A 1069 -5.13 39.96 44.32
CA LYS A 1069 -5.27 40.46 42.93
C LYS A 1069 -5.25 41.99 42.88
N LEU A 1070 -5.88 42.67 43.85
CA LEU A 1070 -5.90 44.13 43.90
C LEU A 1070 -4.50 44.71 44.21
N ARG A 1071 -3.73 44.04 45.10
CA ARG A 1071 -2.34 44.43 45.41
C ARG A 1071 -1.41 44.25 44.22
N TYR A 1072 -1.51 43.15 43.49
CA TYR A 1072 -0.73 42.95 42.26
C TYR A 1072 -1.05 44.01 41.21
N ARG A 1073 -2.32 44.38 40.99
CA ARG A 1073 -2.68 45.46 40.05
C ARG A 1073 -2.10 46.81 40.46
N ARG A 1074 -2.18 47.17 41.76
CA ARG A 1074 -1.55 48.41 42.26
C ARG A 1074 -0.04 48.40 42.09
N HIS A 1075 0.60 47.25 42.28
CA HIS A 1075 2.04 47.12 42.12
C HIS A 1075 2.47 47.26 40.66
N LEU A 1076 1.75 46.64 39.74
CA LEU A 1076 2.01 46.77 38.30
C LEU A 1076 1.82 48.21 37.81
N ALA A 1077 0.77 48.90 38.26
CA ALA A 1077 0.56 50.32 37.92
C ALA A 1077 1.69 51.22 38.46
N ARG A 1078 2.19 50.94 39.68
CA ARG A 1078 3.35 51.66 40.23
C ARG A 1078 4.62 51.41 39.41
N LEU A 1079 4.86 50.17 38.97
CA LEU A 1079 6.01 49.83 38.13
C LEU A 1079 5.92 50.51 36.76
N ASP A 1080 4.74 50.56 36.15
CA ASP A 1080 4.50 51.28 34.88
C ASP A 1080 4.86 52.78 35.02
N ASP A 1081 4.38 53.43 36.08
CA ASP A 1081 4.73 54.84 36.37
C ASP A 1081 6.23 55.05 36.63
N GLU A 1082 6.91 54.10 37.28
CA GLU A 1082 8.34 54.18 37.56
C GLU A 1082 9.20 53.91 36.32
N ILE A 1083 8.75 53.02 35.43
CA ILE A 1083 9.36 52.76 34.12
C ILE A 1083 9.27 54.01 33.25
N ASP A 1084 8.10 54.64 33.15
CA ASP A 1084 7.91 55.85 32.34
C ASP A 1084 8.78 57.01 32.84
N ARG A 1085 8.93 57.17 34.16
CA ARG A 1085 9.81 58.18 34.77
C ARG A 1085 11.30 57.87 34.57
N ALA A 1086 11.69 56.60 34.54
CA ALA A 1086 13.07 56.20 34.26
C ALA A 1086 13.40 56.38 32.77
N ALA A 1087 12.47 56.06 31.88
CA ALA A 1087 12.59 56.24 30.44
C ALA A 1087 12.72 57.71 30.05
N THR A 1088 11.95 58.62 30.67
CA THR A 1088 12.08 60.08 30.43
C THR A 1088 13.40 60.67 30.91
N ARG A 1089 14.13 59.97 31.79
CA ARG A 1089 15.48 60.37 32.25
C ARG A 1089 16.61 59.64 31.53
N ALA A 1090 16.29 58.82 30.52
CA ALA A 1090 17.22 57.98 29.76
C ALA A 1090 18.06 57.02 30.63
N ASP A 1091 17.51 56.54 31.76
CA ASP A 1091 18.18 55.56 32.62
C ASP A 1091 17.80 54.13 32.19
N GLU A 1092 18.40 53.68 31.09
CA GLU A 1092 18.08 52.40 30.42
C GLU A 1092 18.31 51.18 31.33
N ALA A 1093 19.32 51.22 32.19
CA ALA A 1093 19.61 50.13 33.13
C ALA A 1093 18.47 49.95 34.16
N LYS A 1094 17.89 51.07 34.60
CA LYS A 1094 16.78 51.06 35.54
C LYS A 1094 15.45 50.65 34.89
N VAL A 1095 15.22 51.07 33.63
CA VAL A 1095 14.07 50.60 32.83
C VAL A 1095 14.12 49.09 32.67
N ALA A 1096 15.27 48.53 32.26
CA ALA A 1096 15.41 47.10 32.06
C ALA A 1096 15.18 46.27 33.34
N ALA A 1097 15.63 46.78 34.50
CA ALA A 1097 15.41 46.13 35.79
C ALA A 1097 13.94 46.14 36.21
N LEU A 1098 13.25 47.28 36.07
CA LEU A 1098 11.83 47.41 36.42
C LEU A 1098 10.93 46.60 35.45
N ASP A 1099 11.28 46.53 34.16
CA ASP A 1099 10.59 45.70 33.18
C ASP A 1099 10.76 44.20 33.44
N ALA A 1100 11.91 43.79 33.98
CA ALA A 1100 12.13 42.40 34.39
C ALA A 1100 11.25 42.05 35.61
N GLU A 1101 11.16 42.93 36.61
CA GLU A 1101 10.29 42.76 37.78
C GLU A 1101 8.80 42.73 37.37
N ARG A 1102 8.41 43.63 36.47
CA ARG A 1102 7.05 43.68 35.92
C ARG A 1102 6.67 42.40 35.19
N ARG A 1103 7.56 41.87 34.33
CA ARG A 1103 7.34 40.60 33.63
C ARG A 1103 7.21 39.44 34.61
N ALA A 1104 8.06 39.37 35.63
CA ALA A 1104 7.98 38.34 36.66
C ALA A 1104 6.63 38.35 37.41
N LEU A 1105 6.11 39.54 37.76
CA LEU A 1105 4.80 39.68 38.40
C LEU A 1105 3.63 39.31 37.48
N LEU A 1106 3.70 39.65 36.18
CA LEU A 1106 2.70 39.27 35.19
C LEU A 1106 2.66 37.75 34.93
N ASP A 1107 3.82 37.11 34.90
CA ASP A 1107 3.92 35.67 34.72
C ASP A 1107 3.41 34.91 35.96
N GLN A 1108 3.69 35.42 37.18
CA GLN A 1108 3.06 34.90 38.40
C GLN A 1108 1.53 35.03 38.37
N LEU A 1109 0.99 36.19 37.96
CA LEU A 1109 -0.45 36.40 37.82
C LEU A 1109 -1.10 35.47 36.79
N ARG A 1110 -0.44 35.25 35.64
CA ARG A 1110 -0.89 34.33 34.58
C ARG A 1110 -0.87 32.88 35.04
N SER A 1111 0.10 32.49 35.86
CA SER A 1111 0.15 31.13 36.40
C SER A 1111 -1.00 30.84 37.37
N ALA A 1112 -1.50 31.88 38.05
CA ALA A 1112 -2.49 31.77 39.13
C ALA A 1112 -3.94 32.12 38.72
N ALA A 1113 -4.19 32.73 37.56
CA ALA A 1113 -5.53 33.10 37.07
C ALA A 1113 -5.90 32.40 35.74
N GLY A 1114 -7.18 32.04 35.55
CA GLY A 1114 -7.69 31.48 34.29
C GLY A 1114 -8.02 32.55 33.24
N LEU A 1115 -8.26 32.11 31.99
CA LEU A 1115 -8.68 32.97 30.88
C LEU A 1115 -9.88 33.86 31.24
N ALA A 1116 -9.81 35.13 30.85
CA ALA A 1116 -10.78 36.20 31.15
C ALA A 1116 -10.94 36.59 32.63
N GLY A 1117 -9.93 36.34 33.48
CA GLY A 1117 -9.91 36.83 34.86
C GLY A 1117 -10.71 35.98 35.86
N ARG A 1118 -11.10 34.76 35.48
CA ARG A 1118 -11.79 33.82 36.37
C ARG A 1118 -10.79 33.09 37.28
N THR A 1119 -11.13 32.98 38.56
CA THR A 1119 -10.33 32.27 39.58
C THR A 1119 -10.22 30.78 39.22
N ARG A 1120 -8.99 30.24 39.11
CA ARG A 1120 -8.76 28.79 38.94
C ARG A 1120 -8.97 28.07 40.28
N ARG A 1121 -9.67 26.94 40.26
CA ARG A 1121 -9.81 26.00 41.39
C ARG A 1121 -9.10 24.69 41.04
N LEU A 1122 -8.36 24.10 41.98
CA LEU A 1122 -7.67 22.81 41.81
C LEU A 1122 -8.68 21.65 41.94
N GLY A 1123 -8.98 20.98 40.82
CA GLY A 1123 -9.88 19.80 40.81
C GLY A 1123 -9.75 18.85 39.61
N ASP A 1124 -8.71 18.98 38.76
CA ASP A 1124 -8.70 18.33 37.44
C ASP A 1124 -7.82 17.05 37.35
N GLU A 1125 -6.89 16.81 38.29
CA GLU A 1125 -6.00 15.64 38.22
C GLU A 1125 -6.62 14.34 38.72
N ALA A 1126 -7.34 14.37 39.85
CA ALA A 1126 -8.01 13.18 40.39
C ALA A 1126 -9.14 12.67 39.48
N GLU A 1127 -9.85 13.60 38.83
CA GLU A 1127 -10.93 13.28 37.89
C GLU A 1127 -10.41 12.75 36.55
N ARG A 1128 -9.28 13.28 36.04
CA ARG A 1128 -8.59 12.71 34.88
C ARG A 1128 -8.04 11.32 35.15
N ALA A 1129 -7.38 11.11 36.30
CA ALA A 1129 -6.87 9.80 36.70
C ALA A 1129 -8.00 8.76 36.79
N ARG A 1130 -9.14 9.13 37.41
CA ARG A 1130 -10.34 8.30 37.46
C ARG A 1130 -10.80 7.86 36.07
N LYS A 1131 -10.99 8.80 35.14
CA LYS A 1131 -11.46 8.50 33.78
C LYS A 1131 -10.49 7.58 33.03
N THR A 1132 -9.18 7.85 33.12
CA THR A 1132 -8.16 7.06 32.44
C THR A 1132 -8.06 5.64 32.96
N VAL A 1133 -8.05 5.44 34.29
CA VAL A 1133 -7.97 4.10 34.90
C VAL A 1133 -9.24 3.29 34.63
N THR A 1134 -10.42 3.90 34.73
CA THR A 1134 -11.68 3.25 34.36
C THR A 1134 -11.69 2.79 32.90
N ALA A 1135 -11.21 3.62 31.97
CA ALA A 1135 -11.14 3.26 30.56
C ALA A 1135 -10.18 2.08 30.30
N ARG A 1136 -9.00 2.06 30.92
CA ARG A 1136 -8.00 0.98 30.78
C ARG A 1136 -8.51 -0.37 31.30
N ILE A 1137 -9.14 -0.38 32.48
CA ILE A 1137 -9.72 -1.59 33.06
C ILE A 1137 -10.87 -2.09 32.17
N ARG A 1138 -11.75 -1.21 31.67
CA ARG A 1138 -12.86 -1.61 30.79
C ARG A 1138 -12.38 -2.18 29.46
N ASP A 1139 -11.38 -1.57 28.83
CA ASP A 1139 -10.81 -2.10 27.58
C ASP A 1139 -10.19 -3.48 27.78
N THR A 1140 -9.49 -3.68 28.91
CA THR A 1140 -8.90 -4.97 29.26
C THR A 1140 -9.97 -6.05 29.48
N LEU A 1141 -11.08 -5.71 30.16
CA LEU A 1141 -12.21 -6.64 30.34
C LEU A 1141 -12.88 -7.01 29.01
N ARG A 1142 -12.99 -6.07 28.06
CA ARG A 1142 -13.52 -6.33 26.71
C ARG A 1142 -12.61 -7.28 25.91
N ARG A 1143 -11.29 -7.14 26.03
CA ARG A 1143 -10.34 -8.09 25.41
C ARG A 1143 -10.40 -9.47 26.06
N LEU A 1144 -10.66 -9.52 27.37
CA LEU A 1144 -10.85 -10.77 28.10
C LEU A 1144 -12.15 -11.49 27.73
N ASP A 1145 -13.20 -10.81 27.25
CA ASP A 1145 -14.44 -11.47 26.83
C ASP A 1145 -14.22 -12.51 25.73
N GLN A 1146 -13.36 -12.19 24.76
CA GLN A 1146 -13.10 -13.07 23.61
C GLN A 1146 -12.22 -14.26 23.99
N ARG A 1147 -11.38 -14.14 25.03
CA ARG A 1147 -10.32 -15.11 25.35
C ARG A 1147 -10.54 -15.87 26.65
N HIS A 1148 -11.23 -15.27 27.62
CA HIS A 1148 -11.54 -15.86 28.93
C HIS A 1148 -12.83 -15.26 29.54
N PRO A 1149 -14.01 -15.54 28.96
CA PRO A 1149 -15.28 -14.90 29.33
C PRO A 1149 -15.65 -15.09 30.81
N ALA A 1150 -15.34 -16.25 31.41
CA ALA A 1150 -15.61 -16.51 32.83
C ALA A 1150 -14.79 -15.61 33.78
N LEU A 1151 -13.54 -15.29 33.42
CA LEU A 1151 -12.68 -14.38 34.20
C LEU A 1151 -13.14 -12.93 34.01
N ALA A 1152 -13.52 -12.56 32.79
CA ALA A 1152 -14.02 -11.24 32.47
C ALA A 1152 -15.33 -10.93 33.23
N ALA A 1153 -16.24 -11.91 33.31
CA ALA A 1153 -17.47 -11.83 34.10
C ALA A 1153 -17.19 -11.65 35.59
N HIS A 1154 -16.33 -12.50 36.17
CA HIS A 1154 -15.91 -12.39 37.57
C HIS A 1154 -15.33 -11.01 37.88
N LEU A 1155 -14.39 -10.51 37.07
CA LEU A 1155 -13.76 -9.21 37.31
C LEU A 1155 -14.74 -8.04 37.14
N ARG A 1156 -15.74 -8.11 36.25
CA ARG A 1156 -16.79 -7.08 36.15
C ARG A 1156 -17.67 -7.01 37.39
N GLU A 1157 -18.01 -8.16 37.97
CA GLU A 1157 -18.86 -8.22 39.15
C GLU A 1157 -18.12 -7.79 40.43
N THR A 1158 -16.79 -7.93 40.43
CA THR A 1158 -15.98 -7.82 41.66
C THR A 1158 -15.03 -6.62 41.66
N VAL A 1159 -14.76 -5.98 40.51
CA VAL A 1159 -13.94 -4.76 40.44
C VAL A 1159 -14.83 -3.52 40.30
N SER A 1160 -14.79 -2.64 41.30
CA SER A 1160 -15.40 -1.31 41.22
C SER A 1160 -14.36 -0.28 40.80
N THR A 1161 -14.74 0.63 39.89
CA THR A 1161 -13.87 1.73 39.45
C THR A 1161 -14.50 3.08 39.79
N GLY A 1162 -13.76 3.93 40.49
CA GLY A 1162 -14.15 5.29 40.89
C GLY A 1162 -12.92 6.14 41.19
N ALA A 1163 -13.06 7.19 42.01
CA ALA A 1163 -11.90 7.96 42.48
C ALA A 1163 -10.88 7.08 43.23
N ALA A 1164 -11.37 5.98 43.83
CA ALA A 1164 -10.60 4.80 44.15
C ALA A 1164 -11.23 3.57 43.46
N CYS A 1165 -10.38 2.61 43.09
CA CYS A 1165 -10.72 1.34 42.50
C CYS A 1165 -10.48 0.22 43.52
N ARG A 1166 -11.33 -0.81 43.51
CA ARG A 1166 -11.27 -1.91 44.48
C ARG A 1166 -11.68 -3.22 43.84
N TYR A 1167 -10.99 -4.30 44.21
CA TYR A 1167 -11.41 -5.66 43.93
C TYR A 1167 -12.01 -6.29 45.20
N LEU A 1168 -13.28 -6.68 45.15
CA LEU A 1168 -14.03 -7.25 46.26
C LEU A 1168 -14.94 -8.40 45.77
N PRO A 1169 -14.44 -9.64 45.77
CA PRO A 1169 -15.24 -10.79 45.38
C PRO A 1169 -16.19 -11.25 46.50
N ALA A 1170 -17.36 -11.79 46.13
CA ALA A 1170 -18.34 -12.31 47.09
C ALA A 1170 -17.84 -13.54 47.87
N THR A 1171 -16.97 -14.34 47.25
CA THR A 1171 -16.22 -15.43 47.88
C THR A 1171 -14.71 -15.12 47.81
N PRO A 1172 -13.93 -15.38 48.87
CA PRO A 1172 -12.49 -15.14 48.84
C PRO A 1172 -11.80 -15.97 47.75
N VAL A 1173 -11.16 -15.30 46.80
CA VAL A 1173 -10.37 -15.92 45.72
C VAL A 1173 -8.89 -15.65 46.01
N THR A 1174 -8.10 -16.71 46.19
CA THR A 1174 -6.65 -16.60 46.39
C THR A 1174 -5.95 -16.65 45.04
N TRP A 1175 -5.37 -15.52 44.61
CA TRP A 1175 -4.62 -15.41 43.36
C TRP A 1175 -3.13 -15.68 43.58
N GLN A 1176 -2.52 -16.44 42.67
CA GLN A 1176 -1.10 -16.43 42.42
C GLN A 1176 -0.82 -15.29 41.43
N LEU A 1177 -0.08 -14.28 41.88
CA LEU A 1177 0.30 -13.11 41.09
C LEU A 1177 1.78 -13.20 40.78
#